data_AF-A0A2Z3HBG0-F1
#
_entry.id   AF-A0A2Z3HBG0-F1
#
_cell.length_a   1.000
_cell.length_b   1.000
_cell.length_c   1.000
_cell.angle_alpha   90.00
_cell.angle_beta   90.00
_cell.angle_gamma   90.00
#
_symmetry.space_group_name_H-M   'P 1'
#
loop_
_entity.id
_entity.type
_entity.pdbx_description
1 polymer ?
#
loop_
_entity_poly.entity_id
_entity_poly.type
_entity_poly.pdbx_seq_one_letter_code
_entity_poly.pdbx_strand_id
1 'polypeptide(L)'
;MATAEGTRRTNVTPQHVARDPAVFNPLNQLRSTIRRYILLEGVLSACLFAVAWFALGLVLDFVFFKVTGVDWVLAGHWCARVFLVVVAFAVVTAIVEGGIAAAVFFGASLTLGLVEYLCVSAFGSGEWVEHAPLWFRLGTLLWVSLPLAAVIGFRLLRRLTKELSYETLALVLERRFPKLLGDRLITAVEMGNVNRMKEFGYSEEMLLATIVEARERVAQVPVSKVFNWRRLWLLGFASVALVLGTVTVGVASHALAARSVQPARAGWKLAHVSGIFLERNVGLMSTPWPRRAHIELVGFPETEATVSRDVATVPITARAYKWVVADPSVRAGWRPMKWGDVTPELIGRDVPAIDAAALLRTDDTSLPAQLNDWYVDAVEARLFVPADAPDDSLAPEALAYRNRLRESLGSGFAAAQDVFAALNAAADRPSMERTLRKLELTRPEARTDENGAPVVVQAPLKLQSYYRGLKFKGKGDLTPKQNNEYTGDVSGLKEDVYFYVEADDFQTPAQRIRLIPPPTLKRLYRIQEEPAYLHHAPATGAGFEDLRGRRQVMGEKNLSLTGERSVFVVPAGTQVTIHADPYTDDDGNVSDNDAVVSAVAVPVVGKFPGAVFGGDGKVTQTPVPLAVTPGKGWTVTFRNGWDDYDAPTRAALSVLKGIYPERDGRANVDFRLKDPVEFKVTWTNKYNVSTTRSILIQVTQDQPPVVEVGVDVIRKIGNTYLVTPKVRIPFNPDSFIKDDHGLSKVEYTFTYSAEDSDVVRGLRTKYALRSLLDLPTGAHFPTAMLPRLHADNFRTLDKNDDRLTASVFVSEWANQNGRLRRETPDRLAELLKTPSGDDVNQEAVRKVELKNADRDYFDLKELNDLGIIKILAPPGEAQQSYRMDLFVQATDNNADHDGGPRVTRGSEPIRLRVVSEGDLLLEISKEEEALGTRLDEALVQLAAAKRAYEFVRSSNGFKEETPEVVDTVKVRSQTAVNAVDKSRDIVNTVLREFRRIARECEVNRVVEVTTKNYQGYCSRLDTILSEDPNASVAFPKTLNLLNVVQAPLNTSHWAPLVAVTDAEQSLYALERELQAIRKEIGESLSKEQFIKNLRKLRDDQLRVEKDIEAMKRQFEVEQGAKTAKVSPVGAIALTKGETKKIQHAIAWRQYKEDELIVKLTSSDPAVVVPAQLTLTYENNQFRFEYEVKAGSKEGTYKITVTPGAGEPVEVTVIVK
;
A
#
# COMPACT_ATOMS: atom_id res chain seq x y z
N MET A 1 -14.24 -21.23 -147.96
CA MET A 1 -13.79 -21.98 -149.16
C MET A 1 -12.38 -22.49 -148.91
N ALA A 2 -12.24 -23.82 -148.90
CA ALA A 2 -11.08 -24.65 -149.26
C ALA A 2 -9.64 -24.25 -148.84
N THR A 3 -9.02 -25.13 -148.03
CA THR A 3 -7.70 -25.82 -148.21
C THR A 3 -6.42 -24.97 -148.36
N ALA A 4 -5.23 -25.35 -147.91
CA ALA A 4 -4.65 -26.42 -147.10
C ALA A 4 -3.15 -26.06 -146.93
N GLU A 5 -2.51 -26.63 -145.90
CA GLU A 5 -1.07 -26.95 -145.78
C GLU A 5 0.01 -25.85 -145.91
N GLY A 6 0.93 -25.84 -144.93
CA GLY A 6 2.19 -25.09 -145.06
C GLY A 6 2.84 -24.67 -143.73
N THR A 7 3.25 -25.66 -142.94
CA THR A 7 4.33 -25.65 -141.93
C THR A 7 4.98 -24.30 -141.56
N ARG A 8 4.59 -23.77 -140.40
CA ARG A 8 5.18 -22.58 -139.76
C ARG A 8 6.42 -22.99 -138.94
N ARG A 9 7.62 -22.63 -139.40
CA ARG A 9 8.84 -22.62 -138.55
C ARG A 9 8.83 -21.34 -137.70
N THR A 10 8.66 -21.49 -136.40
CA THR A 10 8.97 -20.45 -135.40
C THR A 10 10.13 -20.92 -134.55
N ASN A 11 11.19 -20.11 -134.47
CA ASN A 11 12.39 -20.32 -133.67
C ASN A 11 12.03 -20.63 -132.20
N VAL A 12 12.50 -21.77 -131.72
CA VAL A 12 12.35 -22.24 -130.34
C VAL A 12 13.71 -22.13 -129.64
N THR A 13 13.77 -21.31 -128.59
CA THR A 13 14.80 -21.30 -127.54
C THR A 13 14.97 -22.71 -126.92
N PRO A 14 16.16 -23.09 -126.40
CA PRO A 14 16.45 -24.48 -126.06
C PRO A 14 15.47 -25.03 -125.01
N GLN A 15 14.64 -25.99 -125.42
CA GLN A 15 13.71 -26.72 -124.56
C GLN A 15 14.46 -27.66 -123.63
N HIS A 16 14.05 -27.66 -122.36
CA HIS A 16 14.35 -28.70 -121.38
C HIS A 16 14.04 -30.10 -121.95
N VAL A 17 15.05 -30.96 -121.94
CA VAL A 17 14.94 -32.39 -122.27
C VAL A 17 13.91 -33.05 -121.34
N ALA A 18 12.85 -33.62 -121.91
CA ALA A 18 11.77 -34.28 -121.18
C ALA A 18 12.25 -35.64 -120.60
N ARG A 19 12.06 -35.83 -119.29
CA ARG A 19 12.30 -37.10 -118.57
C ARG A 19 11.06 -38.00 -118.66
N ASP A 20 11.22 -39.34 -118.67
CA ASP A 20 10.10 -40.29 -118.84
C ASP A 20 9.06 -40.22 -117.68
N PRO A 21 7.82 -39.77 -117.94
CA PRO A 21 6.82 -39.58 -116.89
C PRO A 21 6.45 -40.88 -116.15
N ALA A 22 6.63 -42.07 -116.73
CA ALA A 22 6.21 -43.33 -116.10
C ALA A 22 7.16 -43.79 -114.97
N VAL A 23 8.45 -43.43 -115.01
CA VAL A 23 9.42 -43.74 -113.95
C VAL A 23 9.39 -42.68 -112.85
N PHE A 24 9.21 -41.40 -113.22
CA PHE A 24 9.25 -40.28 -112.28
C PHE A 24 7.92 -40.00 -111.57
N ASN A 25 6.76 -40.44 -112.09
CA ASN A 25 5.46 -40.24 -111.45
C ASN A 25 5.31 -41.01 -110.10
N PRO A 26 5.70 -42.30 -109.99
CA PRO A 26 5.73 -43.01 -108.70
C PRO A 26 6.68 -42.36 -107.68
N LEU A 27 7.84 -41.85 -108.13
CA LEU A 27 8.79 -41.13 -107.28
C LEU A 27 8.23 -39.76 -106.81
N ASN A 28 7.47 -39.07 -107.66
CA ASN A 28 6.74 -37.85 -107.29
C ASN A 28 5.60 -38.13 -106.29
N GLN A 29 4.86 -39.22 -106.47
CA GLN A 29 3.82 -39.67 -105.55
C GLN A 29 4.41 -40.05 -104.18
N LEU A 30 5.56 -40.75 -104.17
CA LEU A 30 6.32 -41.03 -102.95
C LEU A 30 6.80 -39.74 -102.29
N ARG A 31 7.36 -38.78 -103.04
CA ARG A 31 7.80 -37.47 -102.52
C ARG A 31 6.66 -36.70 -101.85
N SER A 32 5.48 -36.65 -102.47
CA SER A 32 4.27 -36.03 -101.90
C SER A 32 3.80 -36.75 -100.63
N THR A 33 3.82 -38.09 -100.63
CA THR A 33 3.41 -38.90 -99.48
C THR A 33 4.39 -38.77 -98.31
N ILE A 34 5.71 -38.69 -98.56
CA ILE A 34 6.73 -38.40 -97.55
C ILE A 34 6.45 -37.04 -96.90
N ARG A 35 6.17 -35.99 -97.69
CA ARG A 35 5.85 -34.66 -97.15
C ARG A 35 4.60 -34.67 -96.28
N ARG A 36 3.53 -35.35 -96.73
CA ARG A 36 2.28 -35.51 -95.93
C ARG A 36 2.51 -36.28 -94.64
N TYR A 37 3.28 -37.37 -94.69
CA TYR A 37 3.62 -38.16 -93.50
C TYR A 37 4.41 -37.32 -92.49
N ILE A 38 5.43 -36.57 -92.93
CA ILE A 38 6.24 -35.70 -92.07
C ILE A 38 5.38 -34.58 -91.45
N LEU A 39 4.47 -33.99 -92.23
CA LEU A 39 3.56 -32.96 -91.74
C LEU A 39 2.60 -33.53 -90.68
N LEU A 40 1.96 -34.67 -90.95
CA LEU A 40 1.07 -35.32 -89.99
C LEU A 40 1.79 -35.75 -88.72
N GLU A 41 3.00 -36.29 -88.84
CA GLU A 41 3.83 -36.66 -87.69
C GLU A 41 4.18 -35.44 -86.85
N GLY A 42 4.60 -34.35 -87.49
CA GLY A 42 4.92 -33.11 -86.81
C GLY A 42 3.72 -32.45 -86.13
N VAL A 43 2.54 -32.43 -86.78
CA VAL A 43 1.30 -31.91 -86.19
C VAL A 43 0.88 -32.76 -85.00
N LEU A 44 0.88 -34.10 -85.12
CA LEU A 44 0.49 -34.97 -84.01
C LEU A 44 1.48 -34.89 -82.83
N SER A 45 2.77 -34.78 -83.09
CA SER A 45 3.77 -34.55 -82.04
C SER A 45 3.57 -33.19 -81.36
N ALA A 46 3.25 -32.12 -82.11
CA ALA A 46 2.93 -30.82 -81.54
C ALA A 46 1.64 -30.85 -80.70
N CYS A 47 0.61 -31.54 -81.17
CA CYS A 47 -0.63 -31.75 -80.41
C CYS A 47 -0.37 -32.53 -79.11
N LEU A 48 0.38 -33.65 -79.18
CA LEU A 48 0.74 -34.43 -77.99
C LEU A 48 1.51 -33.59 -76.99
N PHE A 49 2.49 -32.81 -77.46
CA PHE A 49 3.26 -31.88 -76.63
C PHE A 49 2.34 -30.86 -75.94
N ALA A 50 1.43 -30.23 -76.68
CA ALA A 50 0.52 -29.22 -76.13
C ALA A 50 -0.41 -29.80 -75.06
N VAL A 51 -0.98 -31.00 -75.29
CA VAL A 51 -1.84 -31.67 -74.31
C VAL A 51 -1.02 -32.12 -73.09
N ALA A 52 0.18 -32.68 -73.29
CA ALA A 52 1.07 -33.10 -72.20
C ALA A 52 1.54 -31.93 -71.34
N TRP A 53 1.90 -30.81 -71.98
CA TRP A 53 2.23 -29.55 -71.33
C TRP A 53 1.06 -29.04 -70.48
N PHE A 54 -0.14 -29.00 -71.06
CA PHE A 54 -1.34 -28.57 -70.34
C PHE A 54 -1.65 -29.47 -69.14
N ALA A 55 -1.66 -30.80 -69.33
CA ALA A 55 -1.98 -31.73 -68.26
C ALA A 55 -0.96 -31.70 -67.12
N LEU A 56 0.34 -31.70 -67.44
CA LEU A 56 1.42 -31.64 -66.44
C LEU A 56 1.43 -30.29 -65.73
N GLY A 57 1.28 -29.19 -66.47
CA GLY A 57 1.21 -27.84 -65.91
C GLY A 57 0.01 -27.67 -64.98
N LEU A 58 -1.17 -28.17 -65.37
CA LEU A 58 -2.36 -28.11 -64.54
C LEU A 58 -2.19 -28.95 -63.26
N VAL A 59 -1.61 -30.15 -63.35
CA VAL A 59 -1.29 -30.96 -62.16
C VAL A 59 -0.31 -30.21 -61.25
N LEU A 60 0.81 -29.71 -61.79
CA LEU A 60 1.82 -29.01 -60.99
C LEU A 60 1.30 -27.73 -60.36
N ASP A 61 0.50 -26.92 -61.05
CA ASP A 61 -0.02 -25.64 -60.52
C ASP A 61 -1.20 -25.89 -59.55
N PHE A 62 -2.23 -26.60 -60.00
CA PHE A 62 -3.47 -26.77 -59.23
C PHE A 62 -3.32 -27.76 -58.06
N VAL A 63 -2.63 -28.90 -58.25
CA VAL A 63 -2.46 -29.87 -57.16
C VAL A 63 -1.50 -29.32 -56.11
N PHE A 64 -0.44 -28.62 -56.52
CA PHE A 64 0.44 -27.94 -55.56
C PHE A 64 -0.32 -26.93 -54.72
N PHE A 65 -1.14 -26.08 -55.35
CA PHE A 65 -2.03 -25.17 -54.62
C PHE A 65 -2.95 -25.92 -53.66
N LYS A 66 -3.58 -27.02 -54.09
CA LYS A 66 -4.49 -27.80 -53.23
C LYS A 66 -3.80 -28.51 -52.07
N VAL A 67 -2.54 -28.90 -52.23
CA VAL A 67 -1.76 -29.57 -51.17
C VAL A 67 -1.16 -28.57 -50.19
N THR A 68 -0.69 -27.42 -50.68
CA THR A 68 0.07 -26.46 -49.88
C THR A 68 -0.73 -25.25 -49.42
N GLY A 69 -1.88 -24.96 -50.04
CA GLY A 69 -2.60 -23.70 -49.89
C GLY A 69 -1.88 -22.49 -50.52
N VAL A 70 -0.62 -22.65 -50.93
CA VAL A 70 0.21 -21.58 -51.47
C VAL A 70 -0.07 -21.42 -52.95
N ASP A 71 -0.66 -20.28 -53.31
CA ASP A 71 -0.69 -19.84 -54.71
C ASP A 71 0.69 -19.29 -55.09
N TRP A 72 1.58 -20.19 -55.52
CA TRP A 72 2.94 -19.87 -55.92
C TRP A 72 3.06 -18.85 -57.06
N VAL A 73 2.01 -18.59 -57.86
CA VAL A 73 1.99 -17.53 -58.90
C VAL A 73 1.73 -16.14 -58.29
N LEU A 74 1.16 -16.07 -57.09
CA LEU A 74 0.94 -14.81 -56.37
C LEU A 74 1.89 -14.63 -55.18
N ALA A 75 2.39 -15.72 -54.60
CA ALA A 75 3.20 -15.73 -53.37
C ALA A 75 4.62 -16.28 -53.55
N GLY A 76 4.88 -17.10 -54.59
CA GLY A 76 6.16 -17.78 -54.77
C GLY A 76 7.24 -16.90 -55.41
N HIS A 77 8.50 -17.12 -55.04
CA HIS A 77 9.65 -16.46 -55.65
C HIS A 77 9.73 -16.80 -57.15
N TRP A 78 9.92 -15.79 -58.00
CA TRP A 78 9.79 -15.95 -59.45
C TRP A 78 10.81 -16.94 -60.05
N CYS A 79 12.03 -17.04 -59.51
CA CYS A 79 13.04 -18.01 -59.95
C CYS A 79 12.59 -19.47 -59.79
N ALA A 80 11.87 -19.77 -58.70
CA ALA A 80 11.33 -21.11 -58.47
C ALA A 80 10.26 -21.46 -59.53
N ARG A 81 9.51 -20.46 -60.01
CA ARG A 81 8.53 -20.63 -61.09
C ARG A 81 9.20 -20.92 -62.41
N VAL A 82 10.20 -20.12 -62.78
CA VAL A 82 10.96 -20.31 -64.02
C VAL A 82 11.61 -21.71 -64.02
N PHE A 83 12.24 -22.10 -62.91
CA PHE A 83 12.84 -23.42 -62.76
C PHE A 83 11.82 -24.56 -62.96
N LEU A 84 10.66 -24.52 -62.30
CA LEU A 84 9.66 -25.59 -62.41
C LEU A 84 9.00 -25.65 -63.78
N VAL A 85 8.71 -24.50 -64.40
CA VAL A 85 8.19 -24.40 -65.78
C VAL A 85 9.19 -25.04 -66.76
N VAL A 86 10.48 -24.75 -66.57
CA VAL A 86 11.57 -25.29 -67.39
C VAL A 86 11.79 -26.79 -67.15
N VAL A 87 11.71 -27.27 -65.91
CA VAL A 87 11.79 -28.70 -65.59
C VAL A 87 10.60 -29.44 -66.20
N ALA A 88 9.39 -28.93 -66.05
CA ALA A 88 8.19 -29.48 -66.69
C ALA A 88 8.37 -29.53 -68.22
N PHE A 89 8.93 -28.46 -68.81
CA PHE A 89 9.20 -28.39 -70.24
C PHE A 89 10.23 -29.44 -70.68
N ALA A 90 11.32 -29.61 -69.94
CA ALA A 90 12.33 -30.62 -70.21
C ALA A 90 11.76 -32.04 -70.13
N VAL A 91 10.90 -32.30 -69.14
CA VAL A 91 10.21 -33.59 -68.97
C VAL A 91 9.26 -33.86 -70.14
N VAL A 92 8.42 -32.91 -70.53
CA VAL A 92 7.50 -33.07 -71.67
C VAL A 92 8.28 -33.27 -72.98
N THR A 93 9.37 -32.52 -73.18
CA THR A 93 10.24 -32.68 -74.36
C THR A 93 10.92 -34.05 -74.37
N ALA A 94 11.35 -34.56 -73.22
CA ALA A 94 11.93 -35.90 -73.09
C ALA A 94 10.91 -37.00 -73.47
N ILE A 95 9.65 -36.86 -73.02
CA ILE A 95 8.55 -37.79 -73.30
C ILE A 95 8.22 -37.81 -74.80
N VAL A 96 8.26 -36.66 -75.48
CA VAL A 96 7.90 -36.54 -76.91
C VAL A 96 9.04 -36.92 -77.84
N GLU A 97 10.31 -36.65 -77.50
CA GLU A 97 11.43 -36.74 -78.45
C GLU A 97 12.53 -37.78 -78.14
N GLY A 98 12.61 -38.32 -76.92
CA GLY A 98 13.71 -39.20 -76.51
C GLY A 98 14.99 -38.45 -76.07
N GLY A 99 15.71 -39.02 -75.10
CA GLY A 99 16.50 -38.29 -74.08
C GLY A 99 17.66 -37.38 -74.48
N ILE A 100 18.10 -37.31 -75.73
CA ILE A 100 19.30 -36.51 -76.10
C ILE A 100 18.98 -35.02 -76.24
N ALA A 101 17.81 -34.65 -76.77
CA ALA A 101 17.38 -33.25 -76.82
C ALA A 101 17.08 -32.69 -75.42
N ALA A 102 16.53 -33.52 -74.54
CA ALA A 102 16.25 -33.16 -73.15
C ALA A 102 17.51 -32.79 -72.35
N ALA A 103 18.63 -33.49 -72.57
CA ALA A 103 19.88 -33.24 -71.85
C ALA A 103 20.51 -31.86 -72.17
N VAL A 104 20.41 -31.40 -73.42
CA VAL A 104 20.94 -30.08 -73.84
C VAL A 104 20.12 -28.94 -73.24
N PHE A 105 18.79 -29.07 -73.25
CA PHE A 105 17.90 -28.09 -72.60
C PHE A 105 18.07 -28.07 -71.09
N PHE A 106 18.20 -29.25 -70.46
CA PHE A 106 18.44 -29.36 -69.02
C PHE A 106 19.77 -28.69 -68.61
N GLY A 107 20.85 -28.89 -69.38
CA GLY A 107 22.15 -28.26 -69.11
C GLY A 107 22.17 -26.73 -69.30
N ALA A 108 21.52 -26.21 -70.35
CA ALA A 108 21.42 -24.77 -70.58
C ALA A 108 20.56 -24.07 -69.50
N SER A 109 19.54 -24.74 -69.00
CA SER A 109 18.68 -24.20 -67.94
C SER A 109 19.31 -24.27 -66.55
N LEU A 110 20.12 -25.28 -66.25
CA LEU A 110 20.81 -25.41 -64.97
C LEU A 110 21.88 -24.34 -64.78
N THR A 111 22.57 -23.98 -65.87
CA THR A 111 23.59 -22.92 -65.87
C THR A 111 22.97 -21.53 -65.71
N LEU A 112 21.83 -21.26 -66.35
CA LEU A 112 21.09 -20.01 -66.19
C LEU A 112 20.42 -19.87 -64.81
N GLY A 113 19.82 -20.93 -64.28
CA GLY A 113 19.27 -20.93 -62.92
C GLY A 113 20.35 -20.66 -61.85
N LEU A 114 21.59 -21.08 -62.11
CA LEU A 114 22.73 -20.80 -61.25
C LEU A 114 23.19 -19.32 -61.36
N VAL A 115 23.25 -18.76 -62.57
CA VAL A 115 23.57 -17.34 -62.79
C VAL A 115 22.50 -16.44 -62.17
N GLU A 116 21.23 -16.82 -62.25
CA GLU A 116 20.11 -16.06 -61.71
C GLU A 116 20.03 -16.14 -60.17
N TYR A 117 20.30 -17.32 -59.59
CA TYR A 117 20.49 -17.47 -58.13
C TYR A 117 21.64 -16.60 -57.61
N LEU A 118 22.74 -16.51 -58.38
CA LEU A 118 23.87 -15.63 -58.07
C LEU A 118 23.51 -14.14 -58.18
N CYS A 119 22.69 -13.74 -59.16
CA CYS A 119 22.19 -12.36 -59.25
C CYS A 119 21.25 -12.01 -58.08
N VAL A 120 20.32 -12.91 -57.72
CA VAL A 120 19.38 -12.68 -56.61
C VAL A 120 20.09 -12.61 -55.25
N SER A 121 21.10 -13.45 -55.04
CA SER A 121 21.91 -13.40 -53.82
C SER A 121 22.83 -12.16 -53.75
N ALA A 122 23.19 -11.57 -54.90
CA ALA A 122 24.02 -10.36 -54.95
C ALA A 122 23.25 -9.05 -54.72
N PHE A 123 21.94 -8.98 -55.02
CA PHE A 123 21.18 -7.71 -55.05
C PHE A 123 20.28 -7.40 -53.84
N GLY A 124 20.22 -8.26 -52.82
CA GLY A 124 19.67 -7.90 -51.51
C GLY A 124 18.14 -7.70 -51.45
N SER A 125 17.56 -8.10 -50.33
CA SER A 125 16.13 -8.04 -50.01
C SER A 125 15.59 -6.61 -49.95
N GLY A 126 14.70 -6.24 -50.87
CA GLY A 126 13.91 -5.01 -50.73
C GLY A 126 13.01 -4.77 -51.94
N GLU A 127 11.73 -5.10 -51.80
CA GLU A 127 10.59 -4.65 -52.63
C GLU A 127 10.52 -5.09 -54.12
N TRP A 128 11.62 -5.11 -54.86
CA TRP A 128 11.65 -5.52 -56.28
C TRP A 128 11.40 -7.02 -56.50
N VAL A 129 11.42 -7.81 -55.42
CA VAL A 129 11.45 -9.29 -55.45
C VAL A 129 10.05 -9.91 -55.47
N GLU A 130 9.03 -9.21 -54.97
CA GLU A 130 7.64 -9.72 -54.93
C GLU A 130 6.86 -9.47 -56.24
N HIS A 131 7.35 -8.58 -57.10
CA HIS A 131 6.67 -8.17 -58.33
C HIS A 131 7.55 -8.41 -59.55
N ALA A 132 7.39 -9.56 -60.22
CA ALA A 132 7.86 -9.68 -61.60
C ALA A 132 6.94 -8.82 -62.50
N PRO A 133 7.40 -7.69 -63.05
CA PRO A 133 6.57 -6.82 -63.89
C PRO A 133 6.13 -7.55 -65.16
N LEU A 134 5.00 -7.11 -65.74
CA LEU A 134 4.36 -7.75 -66.90
C LEU A 134 5.36 -8.01 -68.05
N TRP A 135 6.26 -7.06 -68.34
CA TRP A 135 7.27 -7.18 -69.39
C TRP A 135 8.25 -8.34 -69.14
N PHE A 136 8.56 -8.64 -67.87
CA PHE A 136 9.48 -9.72 -67.51
C PHE A 136 8.80 -11.10 -67.66
N ARG A 137 7.53 -11.21 -67.27
CA ARG A 137 6.70 -12.41 -67.53
C ARG A 137 6.53 -12.68 -69.03
N LEU A 138 6.38 -11.60 -69.81
CA LEU A 138 6.33 -11.66 -71.26
C LEU A 138 7.68 -12.10 -71.84
N GLY A 139 8.79 -11.63 -71.25
CA GLY A 139 10.15 -12.07 -71.56
C GLY A 139 10.40 -13.56 -71.33
N THR A 140 9.98 -14.11 -70.19
CA THR A 140 10.14 -15.55 -69.90
C THR A 140 9.27 -16.42 -70.81
N LEU A 141 8.03 -16.00 -71.08
CA LEU A 141 7.14 -16.71 -72.01
C LEU A 141 7.71 -16.70 -73.44
N LEU A 142 8.22 -15.55 -73.92
CA LEU A 142 8.91 -15.47 -75.20
C LEU A 142 10.17 -16.33 -75.22
N TRP A 143 10.93 -16.37 -74.12
CA TRP A 143 12.16 -17.16 -74.01
C TRP A 143 11.91 -18.68 -74.04
N VAL A 144 10.79 -19.17 -73.51
CA VAL A 144 10.43 -20.60 -73.62
C VAL A 144 9.78 -20.92 -74.97
N SER A 145 8.91 -20.03 -75.47
CA SER A 145 8.14 -20.27 -76.70
C SER A 145 8.95 -20.08 -77.99
N LEU A 146 9.91 -19.14 -78.04
CA LEU A 146 10.74 -18.90 -79.23
C LEU A 146 11.67 -20.07 -79.58
N PRO A 147 12.44 -20.66 -78.66
CA PRO A 147 13.24 -21.85 -78.95
C PRO A 147 12.38 -23.05 -79.30
N LEU A 148 11.21 -23.21 -78.66
CA LEU A 148 10.27 -24.29 -79.01
C LEU A 148 9.74 -24.11 -80.44
N ALA A 149 9.26 -22.91 -80.78
CA ALA A 149 8.80 -22.57 -82.12
C ALA A 149 9.94 -22.66 -83.14
N ALA A 150 11.17 -22.30 -82.75
CA ALA A 150 12.36 -22.44 -83.58
C ALA A 150 12.76 -23.91 -83.76
N VAL A 151 12.69 -24.77 -82.74
CA VAL A 151 13.02 -26.21 -82.87
C VAL A 151 11.97 -26.93 -83.68
N ILE A 152 10.68 -26.75 -83.37
CA ILE A 152 9.57 -27.34 -84.13
C ILE A 152 9.61 -26.81 -85.56
N GLY A 153 9.71 -25.49 -85.72
CA GLY A 153 9.77 -24.79 -86.99
C GLY A 153 10.99 -25.20 -87.81
N PHE A 154 12.21 -25.12 -87.27
CA PHE A 154 13.44 -25.52 -87.96
C PHE A 154 13.44 -27.00 -88.32
N ARG A 155 12.89 -27.87 -87.48
CA ARG A 155 12.80 -29.31 -87.77
C ARG A 155 11.75 -29.62 -88.85
N LEU A 156 10.56 -29.02 -88.78
CA LEU A 156 9.52 -29.17 -89.81
C LEU A 156 10.01 -28.56 -91.12
N LEU A 157 10.51 -27.33 -91.07
CA LEU A 157 10.96 -26.56 -92.22
C LEU A 157 12.13 -27.26 -92.88
N ARG A 158 13.21 -27.60 -92.17
CA ARG A 158 14.36 -28.32 -92.75
C ARG A 158 13.99 -29.69 -93.31
N ARG A 159 13.00 -30.38 -92.73
CA ARG A 159 12.52 -31.67 -93.27
C ARG A 159 11.62 -31.51 -94.50
N LEU A 160 10.84 -30.42 -94.58
CA LEU A 160 9.93 -30.13 -95.70
C LEU A 160 10.65 -29.45 -96.87
N THR A 161 11.68 -28.64 -96.60
CA THR A 161 12.47 -27.89 -97.58
C THR A 161 13.65 -28.66 -98.15
N LYS A 162 14.09 -29.76 -97.51
CA LYS A 162 15.14 -30.61 -98.09
C LYS A 162 14.67 -31.19 -99.43
N GLU A 163 15.37 -30.84 -100.49
CA GLU A 163 15.11 -31.41 -101.81
C GLU A 163 15.54 -32.87 -101.82
N LEU A 164 14.55 -33.76 -101.89
CA LEU A 164 14.79 -35.19 -102.04
C LEU A 164 15.12 -35.44 -103.52
N SER A 165 16.40 -35.67 -103.83
CA SER A 165 16.82 -36.03 -105.19
C SER A 165 16.15 -37.35 -105.60
N TYR A 166 15.86 -37.49 -106.89
CA TYR A 166 15.23 -38.70 -107.41
C TYR A 166 16.11 -39.94 -107.19
N GLU A 167 17.43 -39.77 -107.24
CA GLU A 167 18.43 -40.83 -106.99
C GLU A 167 18.36 -41.34 -105.54
N THR A 168 18.20 -40.43 -104.58
CA THR A 168 18.05 -40.81 -103.16
C THR A 168 16.73 -41.56 -102.93
N LEU A 169 15.64 -41.15 -103.60
CA LEU A 169 14.35 -41.83 -103.50
C LEU A 169 14.38 -43.22 -104.15
N ALA A 170 15.07 -43.34 -105.28
CA ALA A 170 15.34 -44.62 -105.94
C ALA A 170 16.10 -45.58 -105.01
N LEU A 171 17.23 -45.11 -104.44
CA LEU A 171 18.05 -45.90 -103.51
C LEU A 171 17.27 -46.37 -102.26
N VAL A 172 16.40 -45.51 -101.72
CA VAL A 172 15.54 -45.87 -100.57
C VAL A 172 14.54 -46.96 -100.92
N LEU A 173 13.91 -46.87 -102.11
CA LEU A 173 12.99 -47.90 -102.58
C LEU A 173 13.72 -49.23 -102.86
N GLU A 174 14.89 -49.17 -103.49
CA GLU A 174 15.73 -50.36 -103.75
C GLU A 174 16.17 -51.04 -102.46
N ARG A 175 16.69 -50.28 -101.49
CA ARG A 175 17.13 -50.83 -100.19
C ARG A 175 15.97 -51.43 -99.38
N ARG A 176 14.75 -50.92 -99.56
CA ARG A 176 13.54 -51.42 -98.87
C ARG A 176 12.91 -52.61 -99.58
N PHE A 177 13.02 -52.68 -100.90
CA PHE A 177 12.47 -53.75 -101.74
C PHE A 177 13.53 -54.37 -102.66
N PRO A 178 14.63 -54.92 -102.10
CA PRO A 178 15.79 -55.36 -102.89
C PRO A 178 15.45 -56.49 -103.87
N LYS A 179 14.47 -57.33 -103.52
CA LYS A 179 14.03 -58.45 -104.37
C LYS A 179 13.24 -58.02 -105.62
N LEU A 180 12.61 -56.84 -105.60
CA LEU A 180 11.77 -56.36 -106.69
C LEU A 180 12.52 -55.43 -107.64
N LEU A 181 13.35 -54.53 -107.12
CA LEU A 181 13.96 -53.46 -107.90
C LEU A 181 15.44 -53.72 -108.28
N GLY A 182 16.21 -54.45 -107.46
CA GLY A 182 17.66 -54.61 -107.65
C GLY A 182 18.39 -53.25 -107.66
N ASP A 183 19.48 -53.14 -108.44
CA ASP A 183 20.25 -51.88 -108.65
C ASP A 183 19.76 -51.09 -109.88
N ARG A 184 18.59 -51.41 -110.43
CA ARG A 184 18.19 -50.93 -111.77
C ARG A 184 17.45 -49.60 -111.75
N LEU A 185 16.79 -49.26 -110.64
CA LEU A 185 16.03 -48.02 -110.50
C LEU A 185 16.97 -46.82 -110.30
N ILE A 186 18.02 -46.97 -109.49
CA ILE A 186 19.04 -45.92 -109.34
C ILE A 186 19.77 -45.70 -110.64
N THR A 187 20.19 -46.76 -111.33
CA THR A 187 20.84 -46.65 -112.64
C THR A 187 19.91 -45.99 -113.66
N ALA A 188 18.62 -46.36 -113.70
CA ALA A 188 17.64 -45.74 -114.58
C ALA A 188 17.40 -44.25 -114.27
N VAL A 189 17.51 -43.83 -113.00
CA VAL A 189 17.33 -42.43 -112.59
C VAL A 189 18.60 -41.59 -112.81
N GLU A 190 19.79 -42.12 -112.51
CA GLU A 190 21.09 -41.47 -112.75
C GLU A 190 21.39 -41.35 -114.26
N MET A 191 21.11 -42.41 -115.03
CA MET A 191 21.35 -42.46 -116.47
C MET A 191 20.16 -41.98 -117.32
N GLY A 192 19.08 -41.49 -116.70
CA GLY A 192 17.83 -41.08 -117.37
C GLY A 192 17.97 -39.94 -118.39
N ASN A 193 19.13 -39.26 -118.45
CA ASN A 193 19.48 -38.35 -119.53
C ASN A 193 20.30 -39.07 -120.61
N VAL A 194 19.60 -39.83 -121.46
CA VAL A 194 20.19 -40.66 -122.52
C VAL A 194 21.16 -39.87 -123.42
N ASN A 195 20.81 -38.63 -123.77
CA ASN A 195 21.66 -37.75 -124.60
C ASN A 195 22.98 -37.34 -123.93
N ARG A 196 23.02 -37.17 -122.59
CA ARG A 196 24.22 -36.79 -121.86
C ARG A 196 25.14 -37.99 -121.62
N MET A 197 24.57 -39.19 -121.45
CA MET A 197 25.34 -40.43 -121.29
C MET A 197 25.93 -40.94 -122.61
N LYS A 198 25.34 -40.55 -123.74
CA LYS A 198 25.89 -40.76 -125.09
C LYS A 198 27.25 -40.08 -125.27
N GLU A 199 27.45 -38.89 -124.69
CA GLU A 199 28.72 -38.16 -124.69
C GLU A 199 29.83 -38.88 -123.88
N PHE A 200 29.45 -39.77 -122.94
CA PHE A 200 30.37 -40.57 -122.12
C PHE A 200 30.60 -42.01 -122.65
N GLY A 201 30.08 -42.34 -123.86
CA GLY A 201 30.37 -43.61 -124.55
C GLY A 201 29.44 -44.79 -124.24
N TYR A 202 28.28 -44.56 -123.61
CA TYR A 202 27.31 -45.61 -123.30
C TYR A 202 26.35 -45.93 -124.47
N SER A 203 25.94 -47.21 -124.60
CA SER A 203 24.99 -47.67 -125.63
C SER A 203 23.55 -47.23 -125.34
N GLU A 204 22.93 -46.54 -126.30
CA GLU A 204 21.57 -45.98 -126.23
C GLU A 204 20.50 -47.09 -126.03
N GLU A 205 20.65 -48.22 -126.71
CA GLU A 205 19.70 -49.35 -126.63
C GLU A 205 19.73 -50.04 -125.27
N MET A 206 20.91 -50.19 -124.65
CA MET A 206 21.06 -50.80 -123.32
C MET A 206 20.43 -49.90 -122.24
N LEU A 207 20.61 -48.58 -122.34
CA LEU A 207 20.04 -47.62 -121.41
C LEU A 207 18.51 -47.61 -121.49
N LEU A 208 17.94 -47.63 -122.70
CA LEU A 208 16.49 -47.69 -122.89
C LEU A 208 15.90 -49.00 -122.36
N ALA A 209 16.55 -50.15 -122.58
CA ALA A 209 16.11 -51.42 -122.01
C ALA A 209 16.12 -51.42 -120.47
N THR A 210 17.16 -50.82 -119.86
CA THR A 210 17.27 -50.69 -118.40
C THR A 210 16.18 -49.77 -117.82
N ILE A 211 15.86 -48.67 -118.51
CA ILE A 211 14.78 -47.75 -118.13
C ILE A 211 13.40 -48.43 -118.23
N VAL A 212 13.15 -49.20 -119.30
CA VAL A 212 11.89 -49.94 -119.48
C VAL A 212 11.73 -51.04 -118.43
N GLU A 213 12.78 -51.80 -118.11
CA GLU A 213 12.74 -52.84 -117.08
C GLU A 213 12.53 -52.25 -115.67
N ALA A 214 13.17 -51.11 -115.37
CA ALA A 214 12.94 -50.38 -114.13
C ALA A 214 11.48 -49.89 -114.04
N ARG A 215 10.91 -49.41 -115.15
CA ARG A 215 9.52 -48.92 -115.22
C ARG A 215 8.49 -49.99 -114.83
N GLU A 216 8.60 -51.20 -115.38
CA GLU A 216 7.65 -52.28 -115.09
C GLU A 216 7.70 -52.73 -113.63
N ARG A 217 8.90 -52.76 -113.04
CA ARG A 217 9.11 -53.22 -111.66
C ARG A 217 8.73 -52.16 -110.63
N VAL A 218 8.97 -50.88 -110.91
CA VAL A 218 8.54 -49.76 -110.05
C VAL A 218 7.03 -49.71 -109.90
N ALA A 219 6.28 -50.00 -110.96
CA ALA A 219 4.82 -50.02 -110.93
C ALA A 219 4.24 -51.05 -109.92
N GLN A 220 5.01 -52.06 -109.55
CA GLN A 220 4.60 -53.13 -108.61
C GLN A 220 4.92 -52.81 -107.13
N VAL A 221 5.58 -51.67 -106.84
CA VAL A 221 6.06 -51.35 -105.50
C VAL A 221 4.94 -50.79 -104.61
N PRO A 222 4.62 -51.42 -103.46
CA PRO A 222 3.63 -50.91 -102.53
C PRO A 222 4.20 -49.75 -101.70
N VAL A 223 4.01 -48.52 -102.19
CA VAL A 223 4.50 -47.27 -101.60
C VAL A 223 4.08 -47.08 -100.13
N SER A 224 2.91 -47.61 -99.72
CA SER A 224 2.41 -47.49 -98.34
C SER A 224 3.26 -48.23 -97.29
N LYS A 225 3.96 -49.31 -97.67
CA LYS A 225 4.79 -50.15 -96.75
C LYS A 225 6.16 -49.54 -96.43
N VAL A 226 6.49 -48.42 -97.07
CA VAL A 226 7.71 -47.64 -96.79
C VAL A 226 7.56 -46.84 -95.49
N PHE A 227 6.33 -46.52 -95.08
CA PHE A 227 6.06 -45.65 -93.93
C PHE A 227 5.61 -46.42 -92.69
N ASN A 228 5.96 -45.91 -91.51
CA ASN A 228 5.56 -46.49 -90.22
C ASN A 228 4.26 -45.86 -89.70
N TRP A 229 3.13 -46.15 -90.36
CA TRP A 229 1.81 -45.63 -89.97
C TRP A 229 1.38 -45.98 -88.55
N ARG A 230 1.90 -47.08 -87.98
CA ARG A 230 1.66 -47.47 -86.58
C ARG A 230 2.13 -46.38 -85.60
N ARG A 231 3.24 -45.70 -85.89
CA ARG A 231 3.75 -44.61 -85.04
C ARG A 231 2.80 -43.42 -85.03
N LEU A 232 2.27 -43.02 -86.21
CA LEU A 232 1.27 -41.95 -86.31
C LEU A 232 0.02 -42.27 -85.51
N TRP A 233 -0.49 -43.51 -85.63
CA TRP A 233 -1.64 -43.98 -84.87
C TRP A 233 -1.38 -43.97 -83.35
N LEU A 234 -0.21 -44.40 -82.91
CA LEU A 234 0.19 -44.36 -81.50
C LEU A 234 0.26 -42.92 -80.97
N LEU A 235 0.82 -41.97 -81.74
CA LEU A 235 0.86 -40.55 -81.35
C LEU A 235 -0.54 -39.95 -81.25
N GLY A 236 -1.41 -40.25 -82.21
CA GLY A 236 -2.82 -39.83 -82.18
C GLY A 236 -3.57 -40.43 -80.99
N PHE A 237 -3.45 -41.74 -80.78
CA PHE A 237 -4.08 -42.43 -79.64
C PHE A 237 -3.55 -41.91 -78.31
N ALA A 238 -2.24 -41.71 -78.15
CA ALA A 238 -1.65 -41.17 -76.93
C ALA A 238 -2.19 -39.76 -76.63
N SER A 239 -2.35 -38.91 -77.66
CA SER A 239 -2.92 -37.57 -77.51
C SER A 239 -4.36 -37.62 -77.02
N VAL A 240 -5.20 -38.46 -77.65
CA VAL A 240 -6.61 -38.63 -77.27
C VAL A 240 -6.75 -39.27 -75.88
N ALA A 241 -5.95 -40.30 -75.58
CA ALA A 241 -5.95 -40.98 -74.29
C ALA A 241 -5.53 -40.04 -73.15
N LEU A 242 -4.57 -39.14 -73.40
CA LEU A 242 -4.15 -38.14 -72.42
C LEU A 242 -5.25 -37.11 -72.15
N VAL A 243 -5.96 -36.64 -73.19
CA VAL A 243 -7.11 -35.74 -73.02
C VAL A 243 -8.21 -36.43 -72.22
N LEU A 244 -8.62 -37.63 -72.63
CA LEU A 244 -9.66 -38.40 -71.93
C LEU A 244 -9.24 -38.73 -70.50
N GLY A 245 -7.97 -39.09 -70.28
CA GLY A 245 -7.41 -39.35 -68.96
C GLY A 245 -7.48 -38.13 -68.03
N THR A 246 -7.18 -36.94 -68.56
CA THR A 246 -7.26 -35.69 -67.78
C THR A 246 -8.72 -35.40 -67.38
N VAL A 247 -9.68 -35.61 -68.29
CA VAL A 247 -11.11 -35.42 -68.02
C VAL A 247 -11.64 -36.45 -67.02
N THR A 248 -11.31 -37.74 -67.19
CA THR A 248 -11.77 -38.79 -66.26
C THR A 248 -11.20 -38.61 -64.87
N VAL A 249 -9.92 -38.25 -64.73
CA VAL A 249 -9.32 -37.90 -63.44
C VAL A 249 -10.04 -36.69 -62.83
N GLY A 250 -10.34 -35.64 -63.61
CA GLY A 250 -11.09 -34.48 -63.12
C GLY A 250 -12.48 -34.83 -62.59
N VAL A 251 -13.23 -35.66 -63.31
CA VAL A 251 -14.56 -36.14 -62.88
C VAL A 251 -14.46 -37.04 -61.64
N ALA A 252 -13.49 -37.96 -61.60
CA ALA A 252 -13.26 -38.83 -60.45
C ALA A 252 -12.85 -38.03 -59.20
N SER A 253 -11.99 -37.02 -59.36
CA SER A 253 -11.58 -36.11 -58.29
C SER A 253 -12.78 -35.36 -57.70
N HIS A 254 -13.68 -34.88 -58.56
CA HIS A 254 -14.90 -34.21 -58.11
C HIS A 254 -15.85 -35.17 -57.38
N ALA A 255 -16.04 -36.38 -57.90
CA ALA A 255 -16.90 -37.39 -57.28
C ALA A 255 -16.39 -37.80 -55.88
N LEU A 256 -15.07 -37.94 -55.72
CA LEU A 256 -14.44 -38.22 -54.43
C LEU A 256 -14.64 -37.06 -53.44
N ALA A 257 -14.48 -35.81 -53.90
CA ALA A 257 -14.62 -34.64 -53.05
C ALA A 257 -16.09 -34.34 -52.66
N ALA A 258 -17.03 -34.49 -53.58
CA ALA A 258 -18.44 -34.14 -53.41
C ALA A 258 -19.31 -35.32 -52.91
N ARG A 259 -18.73 -36.51 -52.76
CA ARG A 259 -19.45 -37.79 -52.49
C ARG A 259 -20.67 -38.03 -53.38
N SER A 260 -20.72 -37.38 -54.55
CA SER A 260 -21.82 -37.41 -55.50
C SER A 260 -21.27 -37.26 -56.91
N VAL A 261 -21.89 -37.96 -57.87
CA VAL A 261 -21.46 -37.93 -59.27
C VAL A 261 -22.35 -36.95 -60.03
N GLN A 262 -21.87 -35.71 -60.17
CA GLN A 262 -22.51 -34.68 -61.00
C GLN A 262 -21.59 -34.32 -62.17
N PRO A 263 -21.69 -35.01 -63.31
CA PRO A 263 -20.76 -34.82 -64.44
C PRO A 263 -20.78 -33.41 -65.00
N ALA A 264 -21.95 -32.76 -65.05
CA ALA A 264 -22.09 -31.39 -65.53
C ALA A 264 -21.35 -30.40 -64.62
N ARG A 265 -21.48 -30.53 -63.29
CA ARG A 265 -20.79 -29.66 -62.32
C ARG A 265 -19.29 -29.93 -62.30
N ALA A 266 -18.87 -31.20 -62.42
CA ALA A 266 -17.47 -31.58 -62.56
C ALA A 266 -16.85 -30.98 -63.84
N GLY A 267 -17.55 -31.06 -64.97
CA GLY A 267 -17.13 -30.49 -66.25
C GLY A 267 -16.99 -28.97 -66.19
N TRP A 268 -17.95 -28.28 -65.57
CA TRP A 268 -17.86 -26.83 -65.33
C TRP A 268 -16.69 -26.47 -64.43
N LYS A 269 -16.47 -27.19 -63.33
CA LYS A 269 -15.31 -26.96 -62.45
C LYS A 269 -13.99 -27.22 -63.15
N LEU A 270 -13.90 -28.27 -63.97
CA LEU A 270 -12.70 -28.54 -64.77
C LEU A 270 -12.47 -27.46 -65.83
N ALA A 271 -13.51 -27.00 -66.52
CA ALA A 271 -13.42 -25.89 -67.47
C ALA A 271 -13.01 -24.59 -66.76
N HIS A 272 -13.52 -24.34 -65.56
CA HIS A 272 -13.18 -23.18 -64.75
C HIS A 272 -11.71 -23.23 -64.28
N VAL A 273 -11.24 -24.37 -63.75
CA VAL A 273 -9.83 -24.57 -63.36
C VAL A 273 -8.90 -24.46 -64.57
N SER A 274 -9.30 -25.03 -65.71
CA SER A 274 -8.57 -24.93 -66.98
C SER A 274 -8.52 -23.50 -67.51
N GLY A 275 -9.62 -22.75 -67.38
CA GLY A 275 -9.70 -21.34 -67.74
C GLY A 275 -8.79 -20.48 -66.89
N ILE A 276 -8.80 -20.67 -65.56
CA ILE A 276 -7.89 -19.98 -64.65
C ILE A 276 -6.43 -20.34 -64.98
N PHE A 277 -6.13 -21.61 -65.25
CA PHE A 277 -4.80 -22.04 -65.67
C PHE A 277 -4.34 -21.34 -66.96
N LEU A 278 -5.21 -21.25 -67.98
CA LEU A 278 -4.91 -20.56 -69.23
C LEU A 278 -4.74 -19.05 -69.02
N GLU A 279 -5.61 -18.40 -68.25
CA GLU A 279 -5.50 -16.99 -67.91
C GLU A 279 -4.16 -16.69 -67.22
N ARG A 280 -3.73 -17.55 -66.29
CA ARG A 280 -2.49 -17.38 -65.52
C ARG A 280 -1.22 -17.67 -66.31
N ASN A 281 -1.19 -18.79 -67.03
CA ASN A 281 0.03 -19.30 -67.66
C ASN A 281 0.17 -18.89 -69.13
N VAL A 282 -0.94 -18.62 -69.83
CA VAL A 282 -0.95 -18.19 -71.24
C VAL A 282 -1.34 -16.72 -71.36
N GLY A 283 -2.39 -16.31 -70.64
CA GLY A 283 -2.86 -14.90 -70.60
C GLY A 283 -2.03 -14.00 -69.68
N LEU A 284 -1.11 -14.57 -68.89
CA LEU A 284 -0.25 -13.87 -67.92
C LEU A 284 -1.02 -13.01 -66.90
N MET A 285 -2.32 -13.28 -66.72
CA MET A 285 -3.19 -12.60 -65.77
C MET A 285 -2.88 -13.05 -64.35
N SER A 286 -2.94 -12.11 -63.40
CA SER A 286 -2.76 -12.40 -61.97
C SER A 286 -4.07 -12.91 -61.34
N THR A 287 -4.78 -13.82 -62.01
CA THR A 287 -6.05 -14.39 -61.51
C THR A 287 -5.74 -15.40 -60.40
N PRO A 288 -6.18 -15.20 -59.14
CA PRO A 288 -5.94 -16.14 -58.04
C PRO A 288 -6.71 -17.45 -58.20
N TRP A 289 -6.14 -18.54 -57.69
CA TRP A 289 -6.90 -19.78 -57.51
C TRP A 289 -8.09 -19.58 -56.54
N PRO A 290 -9.21 -20.31 -56.71
CA PRO A 290 -10.38 -20.15 -55.85
C PRO A 290 -10.09 -20.66 -54.43
N ARG A 291 -10.17 -19.73 -53.47
CA ARG A 291 -9.93 -19.99 -52.04
C ARG A 291 -11.20 -20.39 -51.31
N ARG A 292 -11.05 -21.09 -50.19
CA ARG A 292 -12.12 -21.60 -49.31
C ARG A 292 -12.39 -20.72 -48.10
N ALA A 293 -11.46 -19.82 -47.79
CA ALA A 293 -11.57 -18.84 -46.72
C ALA A 293 -11.21 -17.44 -47.22
N HIS A 294 -11.74 -16.42 -46.54
CA HIS A 294 -11.37 -15.02 -46.72
C HIS A 294 -11.39 -14.34 -45.37
N ILE A 295 -10.27 -13.72 -44.98
CA ILE A 295 -10.07 -13.13 -43.65
C ILE A 295 -9.44 -11.73 -43.78
N GLU A 296 -9.86 -10.81 -42.91
CA GLU A 296 -9.26 -9.47 -42.76
C GLU A 296 -8.93 -9.17 -41.31
N LEU A 297 -7.89 -8.37 -41.07
CA LEU A 297 -7.54 -7.89 -39.73
C LEU A 297 -8.44 -6.71 -39.35
N VAL A 298 -9.05 -6.77 -38.17
CA VAL A 298 -9.96 -5.73 -37.66
C VAL A 298 -9.22 -4.84 -36.68
N GLY A 299 -9.22 -3.53 -36.93
CA GLY A 299 -8.65 -2.53 -36.01
C GLY A 299 -7.12 -2.44 -36.01
N PHE A 300 -6.44 -3.07 -36.97
CA PHE A 300 -5.00 -2.97 -37.14
C PHE A 300 -4.65 -1.83 -38.12
N PRO A 301 -3.69 -0.94 -37.81
CA PRO A 301 -3.29 0.13 -38.74
C PRO A 301 -2.71 -0.45 -40.04
N GLU A 302 -2.98 0.20 -41.18
CA GLU A 302 -2.69 -0.38 -42.51
C GLU A 302 -1.20 -0.67 -42.78
N THR A 303 -0.29 0.06 -42.12
CA THR A 303 1.16 0.03 -42.42
C THR A 303 2.04 -0.53 -41.29
N GLU A 304 1.86 -0.05 -40.06
CA GLU A 304 2.65 -0.51 -38.91
C GLU A 304 1.95 -0.24 -37.59
N ALA A 305 2.08 -1.17 -36.63
CA ALA A 305 1.67 -0.95 -35.25
C ALA A 305 2.92 -0.79 -34.36
N THR A 306 2.98 0.30 -33.61
CA THR A 306 4.02 0.53 -32.61
C THR A 306 3.55 0.04 -31.25
N VAL A 307 4.30 -0.87 -30.65
CA VAL A 307 4.00 -1.45 -29.34
C VAL A 307 5.20 -1.27 -28.43
N SER A 308 4.96 -1.12 -27.12
CA SER A 308 6.05 -1.07 -26.15
C SER A 308 6.81 -2.39 -26.06
N ARG A 309 8.13 -2.32 -25.88
CA ARG A 309 9.00 -3.50 -25.68
C ARG A 309 8.59 -4.42 -24.53
N ASP A 310 7.94 -3.87 -23.50
CA ASP A 310 7.59 -4.58 -22.27
C ASP A 310 6.19 -5.22 -22.30
N VAL A 311 5.42 -5.01 -23.37
CA VAL A 311 4.11 -5.66 -23.53
C VAL A 311 4.32 -7.11 -23.93
N ALA A 312 3.87 -8.02 -23.06
CA ALA A 312 4.04 -9.45 -23.24
C ALA A 312 3.22 -10.01 -24.43
N THR A 313 2.09 -9.37 -24.75
CA THR A 313 1.10 -9.84 -25.72
C THR A 313 0.47 -8.70 -26.50
N VAL A 314 0.38 -8.86 -27.83
CA VAL A 314 -0.35 -7.93 -28.70
C VAL A 314 -1.67 -8.58 -29.12
N PRO A 315 -2.83 -8.05 -28.70
CA PRO A 315 -4.10 -8.59 -29.12
C PRO A 315 -4.32 -8.30 -30.60
N ILE A 316 -4.62 -9.35 -31.36
CA ILE A 316 -4.98 -9.29 -32.77
C ILE A 316 -6.39 -9.84 -32.94
N THR A 317 -7.19 -9.14 -33.74
CA THR A 317 -8.53 -9.59 -34.11
C THR A 317 -8.61 -9.74 -35.62
N ALA A 318 -9.07 -10.90 -36.07
CA ALA A 318 -9.30 -11.20 -37.48
C ALA A 318 -10.76 -11.58 -37.70
N ARG A 319 -11.38 -11.11 -38.78
CA ARG A 319 -12.75 -11.47 -39.14
C ARG A 319 -12.74 -12.38 -40.36
N ALA A 320 -13.50 -13.47 -40.30
CA ALA A 320 -13.72 -14.36 -41.42
C ALA A 320 -15.04 -14.03 -42.12
N TYR A 321 -15.00 -13.89 -43.44
CA TYR A 321 -16.18 -13.53 -44.23
C TYR A 321 -16.80 -14.74 -44.94
N LYS A 322 -18.13 -14.77 -44.94
CA LYS A 322 -18.96 -15.78 -45.59
C LYS A 322 -19.28 -15.38 -47.03
N TRP A 323 -19.67 -14.14 -47.27
CA TRP A 323 -20.03 -13.66 -48.61
C TRP A 323 -18.89 -12.85 -49.24
N VAL A 324 -18.40 -13.30 -50.40
CA VAL A 324 -17.36 -12.60 -51.16
C VAL A 324 -17.78 -12.37 -52.61
N VAL A 325 -17.39 -11.21 -53.13
CA VAL A 325 -17.62 -10.79 -54.52
C VAL A 325 -16.27 -10.64 -55.23
N ALA A 326 -16.25 -10.96 -56.52
CA ALA A 326 -15.03 -10.82 -57.32
C ALA A 326 -14.71 -9.35 -57.53
N ASP A 327 -13.47 -8.98 -57.23
CA ASP A 327 -12.96 -7.62 -57.45
C ASP A 327 -11.55 -7.69 -58.02
N PRO A 328 -11.36 -7.33 -59.31
CA PRO A 328 -10.06 -7.37 -59.96
C PRO A 328 -9.09 -6.31 -59.43
N SER A 329 -9.53 -5.27 -58.70
CA SER A 329 -8.62 -4.26 -58.14
C SER A 329 -7.89 -4.73 -56.88
N VAL A 330 -8.33 -5.82 -56.26
CA VAL A 330 -7.74 -6.35 -55.02
C VAL A 330 -6.78 -7.50 -55.33
N ARG A 331 -5.62 -7.57 -54.67
CA ARG A 331 -4.60 -8.64 -54.88
C ARG A 331 -5.18 -10.06 -54.73
N ALA A 332 -6.12 -10.22 -53.80
CA ALA A 332 -6.80 -11.48 -53.55
C ALA A 332 -7.84 -11.85 -54.62
N GLY A 333 -8.17 -10.94 -55.54
CA GLY A 333 -9.21 -11.08 -56.59
C GLY A 333 -10.65 -11.16 -56.06
N TRP A 334 -10.80 -11.14 -54.74
CA TRP A 334 -12.04 -11.28 -53.99
C TRP A 334 -11.99 -10.30 -52.84
N ARG A 335 -13.12 -9.64 -52.59
CA ARG A 335 -13.34 -8.80 -51.41
C ARG A 335 -14.62 -9.20 -50.70
N PRO A 336 -14.79 -8.85 -49.42
CA PRO A 336 -16.05 -9.04 -48.72
C PRO A 336 -17.19 -8.32 -49.45
N MET A 337 -18.33 -8.98 -49.56
CA MET A 337 -19.50 -8.41 -50.20
C MET A 337 -20.12 -7.34 -49.29
N LYS A 338 -20.34 -6.15 -49.83
CA LYS A 338 -21.08 -5.07 -49.18
C LYS A 338 -22.56 -5.16 -49.53
N TRP A 339 -23.42 -4.59 -48.69
CA TRP A 339 -24.85 -4.53 -48.95
C TRP A 339 -25.18 -3.78 -50.24
N GLY A 340 -24.39 -2.74 -50.59
CA GLY A 340 -24.54 -2.03 -51.86
C GLY A 340 -24.21 -2.87 -53.11
N ASP A 341 -23.49 -3.98 -52.97
CA ASP A 341 -23.21 -4.91 -54.09
C ASP A 341 -24.41 -5.82 -54.39
N VAL A 342 -25.40 -5.86 -53.49
CA VAL A 342 -26.63 -6.62 -53.65
C VAL A 342 -27.55 -5.83 -54.57
N THR A 343 -27.42 -6.04 -55.89
CA THR A 343 -28.26 -5.36 -56.89
C THR A 343 -29.40 -6.24 -57.38
N PRO A 344 -30.52 -5.64 -57.87
CA PRO A 344 -31.59 -6.40 -58.49
C PRO A 344 -31.14 -7.22 -59.71
N GLU A 345 -30.10 -6.77 -60.42
CA GLU A 345 -29.50 -7.51 -61.53
C GLU A 345 -28.79 -8.79 -61.07
N LEU A 346 -28.15 -8.77 -59.90
CA LEU A 346 -27.41 -9.91 -59.36
C LEU A 346 -28.34 -11.03 -58.87
N ILE A 347 -29.48 -10.64 -58.26
CA ILE A 347 -30.40 -11.55 -57.58
C ILE A 347 -31.66 -11.85 -58.43
N GLY A 348 -32.00 -10.96 -59.37
CA GLY A 348 -33.22 -11.04 -60.17
C GLY A 348 -34.49 -10.63 -59.40
N ARG A 349 -34.35 -9.86 -58.31
CA ARG A 349 -35.43 -9.37 -57.45
C ARG A 349 -35.09 -8.00 -56.85
N ASP A 350 -36.11 -7.20 -56.55
CA ASP A 350 -35.92 -5.90 -55.91
C ASP A 350 -35.42 -6.03 -54.46
N VAL A 351 -34.45 -5.20 -54.09
CA VAL A 351 -33.87 -5.16 -52.74
C VAL A 351 -34.64 -4.14 -51.90
N PRO A 352 -35.20 -4.52 -50.73
CA PRO A 352 -35.96 -3.60 -49.90
C PRO A 352 -35.05 -2.51 -49.30
N ALA A 353 -35.55 -1.27 -49.24
CA ALA A 353 -34.88 -0.19 -48.55
C ALA A 353 -34.98 -0.40 -47.03
N ILE A 354 -33.90 -0.83 -46.40
CA ILE A 354 -33.79 -1.05 -44.96
C ILE A 354 -33.13 0.16 -44.33
N ASP A 355 -33.73 0.73 -43.29
CA ASP A 355 -33.10 1.78 -42.49
C ASP A 355 -31.99 1.18 -41.61
N ALA A 356 -30.78 1.76 -41.66
CA ALA A 356 -29.64 1.35 -40.84
C ALA A 356 -29.97 1.44 -39.34
N ALA A 357 -30.76 2.45 -38.94
CA ALA A 357 -31.13 2.66 -37.54
C ALA A 357 -31.95 1.50 -36.95
N ALA A 358 -32.72 0.79 -37.78
CA ALA A 358 -33.51 -0.37 -37.35
C ALA A 358 -32.63 -1.58 -37.01
N LEU A 359 -31.42 -1.68 -37.60
CA LEU A 359 -30.50 -2.82 -37.44
C LEU A 359 -29.41 -2.61 -36.38
N LEU A 360 -29.28 -1.40 -35.82
CA LEU A 360 -28.25 -1.09 -34.83
C LEU A 360 -28.58 -1.69 -33.46
N ARG A 361 -27.58 -2.31 -32.81
CA ARG A 361 -27.64 -2.69 -31.39
C ARG A 361 -27.03 -1.60 -30.51
N THR A 362 -27.37 -1.58 -29.22
CA THR A 362 -26.86 -0.61 -28.24
C THR A 362 -25.33 -0.58 -28.13
N ASP A 363 -24.66 -1.65 -28.55
CA ASP A 363 -23.21 -1.87 -28.43
C ASP A 363 -22.43 -1.60 -29.75
N ASP A 364 -23.11 -1.22 -30.84
CA ASP A 364 -22.50 -1.03 -32.16
C ASP A 364 -21.88 0.38 -32.30
N THR A 365 -20.59 0.53 -31.96
CA THR A 365 -19.86 1.81 -32.10
C THR A 365 -18.95 1.92 -33.33
N SER A 366 -18.71 0.81 -34.05
CA SER A 366 -17.69 0.72 -35.11
C SER A 366 -18.24 0.51 -36.54
N LEU A 367 -19.55 0.60 -36.74
CA LEU A 367 -20.18 0.39 -38.05
C LEU A 367 -20.27 1.70 -38.87
N PRO A 368 -20.20 1.61 -40.22
CA PRO A 368 -20.42 2.76 -41.09
C PRO A 368 -21.83 3.36 -40.92
N ALA A 369 -21.97 4.67 -41.13
CA ALA A 369 -23.27 5.35 -41.01
C ALA A 369 -24.30 4.94 -42.10
N GLN A 370 -23.83 4.51 -43.28
CA GLN A 370 -24.69 4.10 -44.39
C GLN A 370 -24.75 2.56 -44.50
N LEU A 371 -25.96 2.01 -44.65
CA LEU A 371 -26.18 0.56 -44.76
C LEU A 371 -25.46 -0.06 -45.97
N ASN A 372 -25.33 0.67 -47.08
CA ASN A 372 -24.69 0.16 -48.30
C ASN A 372 -23.20 -0.19 -48.09
N ASP A 373 -22.55 0.42 -47.10
CA ASP A 373 -21.17 0.13 -46.73
C ASP A 373 -21.03 -1.01 -45.73
N TRP A 374 -22.14 -1.54 -45.22
CA TRP A 374 -22.13 -2.68 -44.32
C TRP A 374 -21.81 -3.95 -45.08
N TYR A 375 -21.04 -4.84 -44.47
CA TYR A 375 -20.84 -6.18 -45.01
C TYR A 375 -22.13 -6.98 -44.96
N VAL A 376 -22.39 -7.77 -46.02
CA VAL A 376 -23.58 -8.64 -46.11
C VAL A 376 -23.66 -9.59 -44.92
N ASP A 377 -22.52 -10.08 -44.43
CA ASP A 377 -22.44 -10.92 -43.21
C ASP A 377 -22.98 -10.20 -41.96
N ALA A 378 -22.68 -8.91 -41.81
CA ALA A 378 -23.12 -8.10 -40.68
C ALA A 378 -24.63 -7.85 -40.72
N VAL A 379 -25.18 -7.72 -41.94
CA VAL A 379 -26.63 -7.60 -42.19
C VAL A 379 -27.34 -8.95 -41.97
N GLU A 380 -26.76 -10.06 -42.46
CA GLU A 380 -27.27 -11.42 -42.26
C GLU A 380 -27.36 -11.77 -40.78
N ALA A 381 -26.30 -11.53 -40.00
CA ALA A 381 -26.26 -11.83 -38.57
C ALA A 381 -27.27 -11.03 -37.73
N ARG A 382 -27.68 -9.86 -38.21
CA ARG A 382 -28.66 -8.97 -37.54
C ARG A 382 -30.09 -9.31 -37.92
N LEU A 383 -30.32 -9.74 -39.16
CA LEU A 383 -31.64 -10.16 -39.66
C LEU A 383 -31.99 -11.61 -39.27
N PHE A 384 -31.00 -12.51 -39.25
CA PHE A 384 -31.15 -13.92 -38.86
C PHE A 384 -30.74 -14.15 -37.40
N VAL A 385 -31.39 -13.44 -36.46
CA VAL A 385 -31.53 -13.93 -35.08
C VAL A 385 -32.39 -15.20 -35.17
N PRO A 386 -31.99 -16.36 -34.59
CA PRO A 386 -32.23 -17.67 -35.19
C PRO A 386 -33.68 -17.85 -35.64
N ALA A 387 -33.89 -17.84 -36.96
CA ALA A 387 -35.23 -17.78 -37.54
C ALA A 387 -36.08 -19.02 -37.19
N ASP A 388 -35.42 -20.15 -36.88
CA ASP A 388 -36.02 -21.46 -36.62
C ASP A 388 -36.09 -21.84 -35.12
N ALA A 389 -35.61 -20.98 -34.22
CA ALA A 389 -35.73 -21.21 -32.78
C ALA A 389 -37.17 -20.91 -32.32
N PRO A 390 -37.85 -21.83 -31.59
CA PRO A 390 -39.11 -21.53 -30.92
C PRO A 390 -38.95 -20.30 -30.03
N ASP A 391 -39.95 -19.43 -29.95
CA ASP A 391 -39.86 -18.19 -29.15
C ASP A 391 -39.48 -18.46 -27.67
N ASP A 392 -39.77 -19.67 -27.18
CA ASP A 392 -39.45 -20.16 -25.83
C ASP A 392 -37.95 -20.48 -25.59
N SER A 393 -37.13 -20.62 -26.64
CA SER A 393 -35.70 -20.96 -26.51
C SER A 393 -34.75 -19.78 -26.67
N LEU A 394 -35.29 -18.58 -26.94
CA LEU A 394 -34.53 -17.35 -27.11
C LEU A 394 -34.35 -16.62 -25.77
N ALA A 395 -33.17 -16.02 -25.57
CA ALA A 395 -32.95 -15.11 -24.45
C ALA A 395 -33.93 -13.91 -24.52
N PRO A 396 -34.40 -13.37 -23.39
CA PRO A 396 -35.42 -12.30 -23.37
C PRO A 396 -35.03 -11.08 -24.22
N GLU A 397 -33.74 -10.73 -24.23
CA GLU A 397 -33.19 -9.62 -25.01
C GLU A 397 -33.22 -9.88 -26.53
N ALA A 398 -32.93 -11.12 -26.95
CA ALA A 398 -32.95 -11.51 -28.36
C ALA A 398 -34.37 -11.54 -28.92
N LEU A 399 -35.34 -11.99 -28.11
CA LEU A 399 -36.76 -11.96 -28.45
C LEU A 399 -37.28 -10.50 -28.56
N ALA A 400 -36.90 -9.63 -27.61
CA ALA A 400 -37.26 -8.22 -27.64
C ALA A 400 -36.66 -7.49 -28.88
N TYR A 401 -35.43 -7.80 -29.24
CA TYR A 401 -34.78 -7.28 -30.45
C TYR A 401 -35.47 -7.79 -31.73
N ARG A 402 -35.81 -9.09 -31.80
CA ARG A 402 -36.57 -9.68 -32.93
C ARG A 402 -37.94 -9.02 -33.10
N ASN A 403 -38.66 -8.77 -32.01
CA ASN A 403 -39.97 -8.12 -32.05
C ASN A 403 -39.86 -6.64 -32.50
N ARG A 404 -38.87 -5.90 -32.00
CA ARG A 404 -38.56 -4.54 -32.45
C ARG A 404 -38.21 -4.47 -33.93
N LEU A 405 -37.42 -5.44 -34.43
CA LEU A 405 -37.10 -5.55 -35.86
C LEU A 405 -38.33 -5.81 -36.71
N ARG A 406 -39.22 -6.71 -36.25
CA ARG A 406 -40.47 -7.02 -36.96
C ARG A 406 -41.43 -5.83 -37.01
N GLU A 407 -41.50 -5.07 -35.92
CA GLU A 407 -42.32 -3.87 -35.81
C GLU A 407 -41.78 -2.71 -36.68
N SER A 408 -40.46 -2.51 -36.69
CA SER A 408 -39.82 -1.43 -37.47
C SER A 408 -39.75 -1.72 -38.97
N LEU A 409 -39.55 -2.98 -39.38
CA LEU A 409 -39.37 -3.34 -40.80
C LEU A 409 -40.66 -3.82 -41.50
N GLY A 410 -41.69 -4.25 -40.76
CA GLY A 410 -42.96 -4.71 -41.33
C GLY A 410 -42.79 -5.79 -42.40
N SER A 411 -43.35 -5.57 -43.60
CA SER A 411 -43.21 -6.48 -44.76
C SER A 411 -41.78 -6.54 -45.32
N GLY A 412 -40.93 -5.56 -45.02
CA GLY A 412 -39.52 -5.52 -45.43
C GLY A 412 -38.66 -6.61 -44.79
N PHE A 413 -39.06 -7.14 -43.63
CA PHE A 413 -38.35 -8.23 -42.95
C PHE A 413 -38.40 -9.54 -43.75
N ALA A 414 -39.58 -9.94 -44.23
CA ALA A 414 -39.75 -11.14 -45.06
C ALA A 414 -39.06 -10.97 -46.43
N ALA A 415 -39.19 -9.79 -47.03
CA ALA A 415 -38.50 -9.46 -48.28
C ALA A 415 -36.98 -9.53 -48.15
N ALA A 416 -36.41 -9.10 -47.01
CA ALA A 416 -34.99 -9.20 -46.75
C ALA A 416 -34.53 -10.67 -46.60
N GLN A 417 -35.32 -11.53 -45.94
CA GLN A 417 -35.03 -12.97 -45.85
C GLN A 417 -35.06 -13.64 -47.24
N ASP A 418 -36.01 -13.26 -48.09
CA ASP A 418 -36.11 -13.73 -49.47
C ASP A 418 -34.90 -13.30 -50.32
N VAL A 419 -34.35 -12.11 -50.09
CA VAL A 419 -33.11 -11.64 -50.74
C VAL A 419 -31.94 -12.59 -50.41
N PHE A 420 -31.79 -13.00 -49.14
CA PHE A 420 -30.75 -13.97 -48.78
C PHE A 420 -31.01 -15.38 -49.33
N ALA A 421 -32.26 -15.83 -49.43
CA ALA A 421 -32.60 -17.09 -50.10
C ALA A 421 -32.23 -17.05 -51.59
N ALA A 422 -32.51 -15.94 -52.27
CA ALA A 422 -32.15 -15.74 -53.67
C ALA A 422 -30.64 -15.54 -53.87
N LEU A 423 -29.94 -14.89 -52.93
CA LEU A 423 -28.48 -14.78 -52.91
C LEU A 423 -27.80 -16.15 -52.75
N ASN A 424 -28.33 -17.02 -51.88
CA ASN A 424 -27.89 -18.42 -51.76
C ASN A 424 -28.08 -19.17 -53.07
N ALA A 425 -29.26 -19.07 -53.68
CA ALA A 425 -29.55 -19.71 -54.96
C ALA A 425 -28.66 -19.17 -56.10
N ALA A 426 -28.30 -17.88 -56.07
CA ALA A 426 -27.36 -17.29 -57.02
C ALA A 426 -25.94 -17.83 -56.83
N ALA A 427 -25.45 -17.93 -55.58
CA ALA A 427 -24.12 -18.45 -55.27
C ALA A 427 -23.96 -19.94 -55.62
N ASP A 428 -25.04 -20.73 -55.61
CA ASP A 428 -25.01 -22.15 -56.00
C ASP A 428 -24.92 -22.38 -57.52
N ARG A 429 -25.20 -21.36 -58.35
CA ARG A 429 -25.12 -21.47 -59.82
C ARG A 429 -23.66 -21.55 -60.27
N PRO A 430 -23.27 -22.55 -61.08
CA PRO A 430 -21.90 -22.65 -61.60
C PRO A 430 -21.41 -21.42 -62.37
N SER A 431 -22.30 -20.69 -63.05
CA SER A 431 -21.97 -19.46 -63.78
C SER A 431 -21.56 -18.30 -62.87
N MET A 432 -22.01 -18.30 -61.61
CA MET A 432 -21.72 -17.24 -60.64
C MET A 432 -20.42 -17.50 -59.87
N GLU A 433 -19.76 -18.66 -60.04
CA GLU A 433 -18.50 -18.99 -59.35
C GLU A 433 -17.37 -17.97 -59.61
N ARG A 434 -17.48 -17.13 -60.65
CA ARG A 434 -16.51 -16.07 -60.98
C ARG A 434 -16.90 -14.68 -60.48
N THR A 435 -18.11 -14.51 -59.97
CA THR A 435 -18.66 -13.20 -59.55
C THR A 435 -19.06 -13.20 -58.08
N LEU A 436 -19.71 -14.24 -57.58
CA LEU A 436 -20.22 -14.37 -56.21
C LEU A 436 -19.85 -15.75 -55.64
N ARG A 437 -19.37 -15.77 -54.40
CA ARG A 437 -19.16 -17.03 -53.67
C ARG A 437 -19.64 -16.95 -52.23
N LYS A 438 -20.18 -18.07 -51.77
CA LYS A 438 -20.47 -18.36 -50.38
C LYS A 438 -19.38 -19.27 -49.82
N LEU A 439 -18.64 -18.79 -48.84
CA LEU A 439 -17.60 -19.52 -48.15
C LEU A 439 -18.18 -20.21 -46.91
N GLU A 440 -17.77 -21.45 -46.69
CA GLU A 440 -18.18 -22.22 -45.52
C GLU A 440 -17.26 -21.89 -44.33
N LEU A 441 -17.83 -21.29 -43.28
CA LEU A 441 -17.11 -20.93 -42.05
C LEU A 441 -17.04 -22.07 -41.01
N THR A 442 -17.69 -23.21 -41.28
CA THR A 442 -17.60 -24.41 -40.45
C THR A 442 -16.95 -25.57 -41.22
N ARG A 443 -16.29 -26.45 -40.48
CA ARG A 443 -15.66 -27.67 -40.99
C ARG A 443 -16.15 -28.88 -40.18
N PRO A 444 -16.45 -30.02 -40.83
CA PRO A 444 -16.72 -31.25 -40.12
C PRO A 444 -15.44 -31.72 -39.41
N GLU A 445 -15.46 -31.75 -38.07
CA GLU A 445 -14.38 -32.23 -37.21
C GLU A 445 -14.83 -33.53 -36.54
N ALA A 446 -14.01 -34.57 -36.61
CA ALA A 446 -14.25 -35.81 -35.89
C ALA A 446 -13.95 -35.57 -34.41
N ARG A 447 -14.99 -35.59 -33.57
CA ARG A 447 -14.88 -35.57 -32.11
C ARG A 447 -15.35 -36.89 -31.55
N THR A 448 -14.85 -37.24 -30.38
CA THR A 448 -15.33 -38.39 -29.64
C THR A 448 -16.47 -37.93 -28.74
N ASP A 449 -17.61 -38.61 -28.77
CA ASP A 449 -18.68 -38.37 -27.80
C ASP A 449 -18.30 -38.89 -26.40
N GLU A 450 -19.14 -38.61 -25.40
CA GLU A 450 -18.94 -39.04 -24.01
C GLU A 450 -18.80 -40.58 -23.86
N ASN A 451 -19.22 -41.35 -24.87
CA ASN A 451 -19.18 -42.81 -24.90
C ASN A 451 -18.02 -43.39 -25.75
N GLY A 452 -17.12 -42.55 -26.27
CA GLY A 452 -15.98 -43.04 -27.07
C GLY A 452 -16.25 -43.21 -28.57
N ALA A 453 -17.45 -42.88 -29.06
CA ALA A 453 -17.81 -43.03 -30.47
C ALA A 453 -17.44 -41.78 -31.30
N PRO A 454 -16.94 -41.95 -32.54
CA PRO A 454 -16.62 -40.83 -33.41
C PRO A 454 -17.90 -40.15 -33.93
N VAL A 455 -18.13 -38.92 -33.49
CA VAL A 455 -19.19 -38.02 -33.96
C VAL A 455 -18.58 -36.90 -34.79
N VAL A 456 -19.14 -36.66 -35.98
CA VAL A 456 -18.72 -35.54 -36.84
C VAL A 456 -19.49 -34.29 -36.40
N VAL A 457 -18.79 -33.38 -35.71
CA VAL A 457 -19.34 -32.10 -35.25
C VAL A 457 -18.89 -30.99 -36.20
N GLN A 458 -19.76 -30.03 -36.51
CA GLN A 458 -19.39 -28.85 -37.28
C GLN A 458 -18.61 -27.88 -36.37
N ALA A 459 -17.28 -27.82 -36.52
CA ALA A 459 -16.42 -26.90 -35.80
C ALA A 459 -16.22 -25.59 -36.58
N PRO A 460 -16.05 -24.44 -35.92
CA PRO A 460 -15.72 -23.19 -36.60
C PRO A 460 -14.35 -23.25 -37.29
N LEU A 461 -14.14 -22.41 -38.30
CA LEU A 461 -12.87 -22.28 -39.02
C LEU A 461 -11.72 -22.02 -38.03
N LYS A 462 -10.59 -22.73 -38.18
CA LYS A 462 -9.41 -22.56 -37.33
C LYS A 462 -8.52 -21.46 -37.92
N LEU A 463 -8.28 -20.40 -37.15
CA LEU A 463 -7.39 -19.30 -37.52
C LEU A 463 -6.09 -19.39 -36.72
N GLN A 464 -4.96 -19.25 -37.40
CA GLN A 464 -3.64 -19.25 -36.78
C GLN A 464 -2.88 -17.99 -37.20
N SER A 465 -2.27 -17.31 -36.23
CA SER A 465 -1.31 -16.24 -36.46
C SER A 465 0.09 -16.82 -36.54
N TYR A 466 0.88 -16.31 -37.48
CA TYR A 466 2.29 -16.63 -37.62
C TYR A 466 3.07 -15.34 -37.58
N TYR A 467 4.13 -15.30 -36.78
CA TYR A 467 5.02 -14.15 -36.72
C TYR A 467 6.48 -14.57 -36.90
N ARG A 468 7.26 -13.69 -37.53
CA ARG A 468 8.65 -13.90 -37.88
C ARG A 468 9.43 -12.59 -37.76
N GLY A 469 10.41 -12.58 -36.87
CA GLY A 469 11.47 -11.59 -36.79
C GLY A 469 12.78 -12.11 -37.38
N LEU A 470 13.89 -11.41 -37.08
CA LEU A 470 15.24 -11.77 -37.52
C LEU A 470 15.75 -13.05 -36.83
N LYS A 471 15.45 -13.22 -35.55
CA LYS A 471 15.91 -14.35 -34.71
C LYS A 471 14.75 -15.20 -34.19
N PHE A 472 13.56 -14.64 -34.04
CA PHE A 472 12.41 -15.31 -33.43
C PHE A 472 11.33 -15.63 -34.46
N LYS A 473 10.69 -16.78 -34.29
CA LYS A 473 9.49 -17.17 -35.04
C LYS A 473 8.52 -17.87 -34.09
N GLY A 474 7.23 -17.66 -34.29
CA GLY A 474 6.20 -18.30 -33.47
C GLY A 474 4.87 -18.37 -34.19
N LYS A 475 3.93 -19.08 -33.55
CA LYS A 475 2.56 -19.21 -34.01
C LYS A 475 1.61 -19.12 -32.81
N GLY A 476 0.41 -18.59 -33.01
CA GLY A 476 -0.63 -18.48 -31.99
C GLY A 476 -2.00 -18.79 -32.57
N ASP A 477 -2.81 -19.56 -31.86
CA ASP A 477 -4.17 -19.89 -32.29
C ASP A 477 -5.11 -18.73 -31.92
N LEU A 478 -6.02 -18.37 -32.83
CA LEU A 478 -7.08 -17.39 -32.55
C LEU A 478 -8.37 -18.11 -32.16
N THR A 479 -8.99 -17.63 -31.10
CA THR A 479 -10.24 -18.17 -30.58
C THR A 479 -11.45 -17.48 -31.22
N PRO A 480 -12.49 -18.23 -31.61
CA PRO A 480 -13.70 -17.65 -32.19
C PRO A 480 -14.47 -16.82 -31.17
N LYS A 481 -14.90 -15.63 -31.58
CA LYS A 481 -15.78 -14.70 -30.88
C LYS A 481 -17.12 -14.60 -31.65
N GLN A 482 -18.05 -13.81 -31.13
CA GLN A 482 -19.29 -13.45 -31.83
C GLN A 482 -18.99 -12.69 -33.15
N ASN A 483 -19.90 -12.74 -34.11
CA ASN A 483 -19.82 -12.05 -35.42
C ASN A 483 -18.68 -12.54 -36.36
N ASN A 484 -18.30 -13.82 -36.30
CA ASN A 484 -17.22 -14.39 -37.12
C ASN A 484 -15.86 -13.71 -36.91
N GLU A 485 -15.69 -13.03 -35.78
CA GLU A 485 -14.41 -12.49 -35.34
C GLU A 485 -13.65 -13.55 -34.56
N TYR A 486 -12.33 -13.48 -34.66
CA TYR A 486 -11.41 -14.36 -33.98
C TYR A 486 -10.39 -13.49 -33.28
N THR A 487 -10.19 -13.71 -31.99
CA THR A 487 -9.24 -12.95 -31.18
C THR A 487 -8.15 -13.89 -30.68
N GLY A 488 -6.90 -13.44 -30.80
CA GLY A 488 -5.74 -14.12 -30.23
C GLY A 488 -4.65 -13.12 -29.91
N ASP A 489 -3.63 -13.58 -29.19
CA ASP A 489 -2.53 -12.74 -28.74
C ASP A 489 -1.22 -13.17 -29.40
N VAL A 490 -0.50 -12.21 -29.96
CA VAL A 490 0.89 -12.41 -30.39
C VAL A 490 1.79 -12.20 -29.18
N SER A 491 2.28 -13.30 -28.61
CA SER A 491 3.08 -13.31 -27.38
C SER A 491 4.58 -13.46 -27.63
N GLY A 492 5.40 -12.94 -26.71
CA GLY A 492 6.85 -13.21 -26.67
C GLY A 492 7.69 -12.39 -27.66
N LEU A 493 7.23 -11.19 -28.02
CA LEU A 493 7.93 -10.30 -28.94
C LEU A 493 9.15 -9.66 -28.28
N LYS A 494 10.35 -9.87 -28.86
CA LYS A 494 11.62 -9.30 -28.37
C LYS A 494 12.31 -8.38 -29.39
N GLU A 495 11.81 -8.37 -30.61
CA GLU A 495 12.34 -7.65 -31.76
C GLU A 495 11.18 -7.35 -32.71
N ASP A 496 11.37 -6.40 -33.64
CA ASP A 496 10.39 -6.13 -34.68
C ASP A 496 10.03 -7.42 -35.44
N VAL A 497 8.74 -7.68 -35.56
CA VAL A 497 8.23 -8.86 -36.26
C VAL A 497 7.28 -8.49 -37.38
N TYR A 498 7.30 -9.31 -38.42
CA TYR A 498 6.22 -9.38 -39.39
C TYR A 498 5.29 -10.52 -39.00
N PHE A 499 3.98 -10.29 -39.05
CA PHE A 499 3.00 -11.34 -38.79
C PHE A 499 1.90 -11.36 -39.85
N TYR A 500 1.29 -12.53 -40.02
CA TYR A 500 0.09 -12.71 -40.84
C TYR A 500 -0.83 -13.73 -40.15
N VAL A 501 -2.11 -13.70 -40.52
CA VAL A 501 -3.09 -14.68 -40.07
C VAL A 501 -3.43 -15.59 -41.25
N GLU A 502 -3.53 -16.88 -40.94
CA GLU A 502 -3.80 -17.96 -41.88
C GLU A 502 -5.07 -18.70 -41.49
N ALA A 503 -5.89 -19.01 -42.49
CA ALA A 503 -7.07 -19.87 -42.38
C ALA A 503 -7.21 -20.71 -43.65
N ASP A 504 -7.20 -22.04 -43.51
CA ASP A 504 -7.23 -22.99 -44.63
C ASP A 504 -6.22 -22.67 -45.75
N ASP A 505 -6.68 -22.11 -46.87
CA ASP A 505 -5.90 -21.77 -48.07
C ASP A 505 -5.79 -20.23 -48.28
N PHE A 506 -6.07 -19.44 -47.24
CA PHE A 506 -5.96 -17.99 -47.26
C PHE A 506 -4.99 -17.48 -46.19
N GLN A 507 -4.09 -16.58 -46.63
CA GLN A 507 -3.18 -15.84 -45.76
C GLN A 507 -3.40 -14.34 -45.97
N THR A 508 -3.42 -13.57 -44.87
CA THR A 508 -3.47 -12.11 -44.92
C THR A 508 -2.13 -11.52 -45.38
N PRO A 509 -2.09 -10.26 -45.85
CA PRO A 509 -0.84 -9.53 -46.02
C PRO A 509 -0.02 -9.50 -44.72
N ALA A 510 1.30 -9.57 -44.84
CA ALA A 510 2.19 -9.49 -43.69
C ALA A 510 2.19 -8.06 -43.13
N GLN A 511 1.91 -7.92 -41.84
CA GLN A 511 1.86 -6.66 -41.11
C GLN A 511 3.05 -6.53 -40.16
N ARG A 512 3.54 -5.31 -39.94
CA ARG A 512 4.72 -5.05 -39.09
C ARG A 512 4.32 -4.58 -37.69
N ILE A 513 4.89 -5.21 -36.67
CA ILE A 513 4.87 -4.74 -35.28
C ILE A 513 6.26 -4.21 -34.94
N ARG A 514 6.35 -2.92 -34.61
CA ARG A 514 7.58 -2.24 -34.22
C ARG A 514 7.64 -2.11 -32.70
N LEU A 515 8.71 -2.59 -32.07
CA LEU A 515 8.88 -2.47 -30.62
C LEU A 515 9.68 -1.21 -30.27
N ILE A 516 9.07 -0.34 -29.49
CA ILE A 516 9.67 0.91 -29.01
C ILE A 516 9.86 0.80 -27.49
N PRO A 517 11.03 1.16 -26.94
CA PRO A 517 11.22 1.19 -25.49
C PRO A 517 10.30 2.23 -24.84
N PRO A 518 9.78 1.98 -23.63
CA PRO A 518 8.97 2.97 -22.92
C PRO A 518 9.80 4.20 -22.51
N PRO A 519 9.17 5.39 -22.42
CA PRO A 519 9.87 6.62 -22.02
C PRO A 519 10.38 6.53 -20.57
N THR A 520 11.64 6.91 -20.39
CA THR A 520 12.33 6.90 -19.08
C THR A 520 12.54 8.31 -18.53
N LEU A 521 12.65 8.40 -17.20
CA LEU A 521 12.94 9.66 -16.49
C LEU A 521 14.40 9.68 -16.05
N LYS A 522 15.09 10.81 -16.24
CA LYS A 522 16.44 11.03 -15.70
C LYS A 522 16.40 11.22 -14.19
N ARG A 523 15.49 12.09 -13.75
CA ARG A 523 15.28 12.44 -12.35
C ARG A 523 13.82 12.77 -12.09
N LEU A 524 13.35 12.35 -10.93
CA LEU A 524 12.09 12.78 -10.35
C LEU A 524 12.47 13.48 -9.05
N TYR A 525 12.11 14.74 -8.87
CA TYR A 525 12.48 15.53 -7.69
C TYR A 525 11.30 16.37 -7.21
N ARG A 526 11.37 16.77 -5.93
CA ARG A 526 10.38 17.64 -5.31
C ARG A 526 11.02 18.91 -4.78
N ILE A 527 10.27 19.99 -4.87
CA ILE A 527 10.48 21.24 -4.15
C ILE A 527 9.34 21.33 -3.15
N GLN A 528 9.65 21.49 -1.88
CA GLN A 528 8.64 21.55 -0.82
C GLN A 528 8.81 22.79 0.04
N GLU A 529 7.68 23.35 0.44
CA GLU A 529 7.57 24.50 1.32
C GLU A 529 6.84 24.08 2.59
N GLU A 530 7.57 24.01 3.69
CA GLU A 530 7.08 23.54 4.99
C GLU A 530 6.58 24.73 5.84
N PRO A 531 5.63 24.52 6.76
CA PRO A 531 5.24 25.55 7.72
C PRO A 531 6.42 26.13 8.50
N ALA A 532 6.50 27.45 8.60
CA ALA A 532 7.66 28.13 9.21
C ALA A 532 7.84 27.82 10.70
N TYR A 533 6.75 27.54 11.42
CA TYR A 533 6.77 27.26 12.87
C TYR A 533 7.57 25.99 13.24
N LEU A 534 7.77 25.08 12.28
CA LEU A 534 8.54 23.85 12.47
C LEU A 534 10.06 24.09 12.56
N HIS A 535 10.52 25.21 11.99
CA HIS A 535 11.95 25.48 11.77
C HIS A 535 12.47 26.68 12.55
N HIS A 536 11.62 27.68 12.81
CA HIS A 536 12.05 28.97 13.36
C HIS A 536 11.35 29.34 14.66
N ALA A 537 12.10 29.96 15.57
CA ALA A 537 11.53 30.69 16.70
C ALA A 537 10.83 31.98 16.22
N PRO A 538 9.84 32.51 16.97
CA PRO A 538 9.27 33.82 16.66
C PRO A 538 10.33 34.92 16.79
N ALA A 539 10.19 35.96 15.98
CA ALA A 539 11.11 37.09 15.98
C ALA A 539 11.16 37.79 17.35
N THR A 540 12.21 38.57 17.58
CA THR A 540 12.36 39.32 18.85
C THR A 540 11.15 40.25 19.07
N GLY A 541 10.44 40.08 20.19
CA GLY A 541 9.23 40.86 20.52
C GLY A 541 7.92 40.38 19.90
N ALA A 542 7.97 39.33 19.07
CA ALA A 542 6.84 38.71 18.37
C ALA A 542 6.40 37.39 19.03
N GLY A 543 5.14 36.99 18.79
CA GLY A 543 4.57 35.73 19.26
C GLY A 543 4.62 34.63 18.19
N PHE A 544 4.31 33.38 18.56
CA PHE A 544 4.21 32.29 17.57
C PHE A 544 3.10 32.50 16.54
N GLU A 545 2.12 33.36 16.83
CA GLU A 545 1.07 33.76 15.89
C GLU A 545 1.63 34.47 14.64
N ASP A 546 2.79 35.13 14.73
CA ASP A 546 3.42 35.85 13.61
C ASP A 546 4.00 34.91 12.54
N LEU A 547 4.20 33.64 12.89
CA LEU A 547 4.64 32.57 11.97
C LEU A 547 3.46 31.92 11.22
N ARG A 548 2.22 32.24 11.59
CA ARG A 548 1.03 31.66 10.98
C ARG A 548 0.97 31.94 9.48
N GLY A 549 0.84 30.88 8.68
CA GLY A 549 0.76 30.92 7.23
C GLY A 549 2.09 31.24 6.52
N ARG A 550 3.20 31.48 7.25
CA ARG A 550 4.53 31.64 6.66
C ARG A 550 5.15 30.27 6.38
N ARG A 551 6.02 30.20 5.37
CA ARG A 551 6.61 28.93 4.91
C ARG A 551 8.11 29.05 4.74
N GLN A 552 8.80 27.94 5.01
CA GLN A 552 10.22 27.75 4.75
C GLN A 552 10.36 26.95 3.45
N VAL A 553 11.07 27.51 2.48
CA VAL A 553 11.45 26.78 1.26
C VAL A 553 12.55 25.78 1.62
N MET A 554 12.34 24.51 1.27
CA MET A 554 13.33 23.44 1.43
C MET A 554 14.10 23.24 0.12
N GLY A 555 15.36 22.79 0.23
CA GLY A 555 16.17 22.42 -0.93
C GLY A 555 15.54 21.31 -1.79
N GLU A 556 15.95 21.23 -3.06
CA GLU A 556 15.51 20.18 -3.99
C GLU A 556 15.87 18.78 -3.46
N LYS A 557 14.87 17.90 -3.38
CA LYS A 557 15.07 16.49 -2.96
C LYS A 557 14.69 15.55 -4.08
N ASN A 558 15.64 14.69 -4.47
CA ASN A 558 15.39 13.63 -5.44
C ASN A 558 14.48 12.55 -4.82
N LEU A 559 13.52 12.08 -5.61
CA LEU A 559 12.65 10.95 -5.30
C LEU A 559 13.21 9.68 -5.93
N SER A 560 13.07 8.57 -5.21
CA SER A 560 13.59 7.30 -5.71
C SER A 560 12.89 6.87 -7.00
N LEU A 561 13.72 6.58 -8.01
CA LEU A 561 13.31 5.93 -9.26
C LEU A 561 13.33 4.40 -9.17
N THR A 562 13.74 3.80 -8.05
CA THR A 562 13.79 2.34 -7.90
C THR A 562 12.46 1.78 -7.37
N GLY A 563 11.93 0.75 -8.05
CA GLY A 563 10.65 0.10 -7.69
C GLY A 563 9.42 0.69 -8.40
N GLU A 564 8.25 0.12 -8.10
CA GLU A 564 6.96 0.48 -8.74
C GLU A 564 6.30 1.74 -8.14
N ARG A 565 6.70 2.12 -6.92
CA ARG A 565 6.11 3.21 -6.14
C ARG A 565 7.17 4.15 -5.58
N SER A 566 7.00 5.45 -5.81
CA SER A 566 7.77 6.49 -5.10
C SER A 566 7.03 6.88 -3.83
N VAL A 567 7.66 6.68 -2.68
CA VAL A 567 7.10 7.06 -1.36
C VAL A 567 7.96 8.14 -0.74
N PHE A 568 7.33 9.18 -0.23
CA PHE A 568 8.00 10.19 0.59
C PHE A 568 7.07 10.76 1.66
N VAL A 569 7.67 11.26 2.74
CA VAL A 569 6.98 11.84 3.89
C VAL A 569 7.11 13.37 3.87
N VAL A 570 6.06 14.08 4.26
CA VAL A 570 6.04 15.53 4.49
C VAL A 570 5.20 15.89 5.73
N PRO A 571 5.52 16.99 6.44
CA PRO A 571 4.66 17.53 7.50
C PRO A 571 3.30 18.00 6.97
N ALA A 572 2.27 17.98 7.82
CA ALA A 572 0.96 18.52 7.49
C ALA A 572 1.02 20.02 7.16
N GLY A 573 0.26 20.45 6.14
CA GLY A 573 0.22 21.85 5.68
C GLY A 573 1.29 22.21 4.64
N THR A 574 2.21 21.27 4.33
CA THR A 574 3.28 21.45 3.35
C THR A 574 2.73 21.63 1.93
N GLN A 575 3.38 22.53 1.19
CA GLN A 575 3.21 22.72 -0.24
C GLN A 575 4.27 21.94 -0.99
N VAL A 576 3.90 21.19 -2.02
CA VAL A 576 4.85 20.34 -2.77
C VAL A 576 4.66 20.53 -4.26
N THR A 577 5.74 20.80 -4.97
CA THR A 577 5.81 20.71 -6.43
C THR A 577 6.71 19.55 -6.81
N ILE A 578 6.19 18.63 -7.62
CA ILE A 578 6.94 17.48 -8.12
C ILE A 578 7.26 17.73 -9.59
N HIS A 579 8.54 17.60 -9.93
CA HIS A 579 9.07 17.74 -11.28
C HIS A 579 9.62 16.41 -11.76
N ALA A 580 9.27 16.02 -12.98
CA ALA A 580 9.79 14.84 -13.64
C ALA A 580 10.52 15.24 -14.92
N ASP A 581 11.84 15.07 -14.94
CA ASP A 581 12.66 15.39 -16.11
C ASP A 581 12.87 14.14 -16.98
N PRO A 582 12.64 14.22 -18.30
CA PRO A 582 12.84 13.10 -19.22
C PRO A 582 14.33 12.75 -19.29
N TYR A 583 14.63 11.53 -19.76
CA TYR A 583 16.01 11.13 -20.02
C TYR A 583 16.64 12.03 -21.11
N THR A 584 17.85 12.51 -20.84
CA THR A 584 18.68 13.27 -21.78
C THR A 584 19.95 12.48 -22.03
N ASP A 585 20.43 12.43 -23.27
CA ASP A 585 21.75 11.88 -23.58
C ASP A 585 22.88 12.74 -22.99
N ASP A 586 24.14 12.29 -23.18
CA ASP A 586 25.34 12.98 -22.69
C ASP A 586 25.50 14.38 -23.31
N ASP A 587 24.90 14.62 -24.48
CA ASP A 587 24.88 15.92 -25.19
C ASP A 587 23.71 16.83 -24.75
N GLY A 588 22.85 16.36 -23.84
CA GLY A 588 21.71 17.10 -23.31
C GLY A 588 20.48 17.11 -24.21
N ASN A 589 20.46 16.31 -25.27
CA ASN A 589 19.31 16.16 -26.17
C ASN A 589 18.35 15.08 -25.63
N VAL A 590 17.05 15.34 -25.81
CA VAL A 590 15.99 14.38 -25.46
C VAL A 590 15.68 13.56 -26.70
N SER A 591 15.82 12.24 -26.62
CA SER A 591 15.43 11.32 -27.69
C SER A 591 13.93 11.38 -27.94
N ASP A 592 13.50 11.20 -29.19
CA ASP A 592 12.07 11.08 -29.55
C ASP A 592 11.35 9.97 -28.75
N ASN A 593 12.09 8.96 -28.25
CA ASN A 593 11.55 7.89 -27.40
C ASN A 593 11.24 8.36 -25.98
N ASP A 594 12.02 9.29 -25.43
CA ASP A 594 11.93 9.77 -24.05
C ASP A 594 11.21 11.13 -23.94
N ALA A 595 10.96 11.79 -25.08
CA ALA A 595 10.19 13.03 -25.15
C ALA A 595 8.74 12.82 -24.71
N VAL A 596 8.39 13.35 -23.53
CA VAL A 596 7.02 13.31 -22.99
C VAL A 596 6.12 14.29 -23.75
N VAL A 597 5.06 13.77 -24.37
CA VAL A 597 4.07 14.56 -25.12
C VAL A 597 2.85 14.86 -24.27
N SER A 598 2.38 13.87 -23.51
CA SER A 598 1.22 14.01 -22.61
C SER A 598 1.48 13.27 -21.30
N ALA A 599 1.00 13.83 -20.20
CA ALA A 599 1.02 13.18 -18.90
C ALA A 599 -0.33 13.36 -18.22
N VAL A 600 -0.82 12.28 -17.60
CA VAL A 600 -2.13 12.22 -16.97
C VAL A 600 -2.00 11.56 -15.59
N ALA A 601 -2.56 12.17 -14.56
CA ALA A 601 -2.60 11.64 -13.22
C ALA A 601 -4.00 11.06 -12.92
N VAL A 602 -4.05 9.84 -12.41
CA VAL A 602 -5.25 9.21 -11.88
C VAL A 602 -5.14 9.18 -10.35
N PRO A 603 -5.89 10.03 -9.64
CA PRO A 603 -5.87 10.03 -8.18
C PRO A 603 -6.57 8.77 -7.63
N VAL A 604 -5.98 8.19 -6.59
CA VAL A 604 -6.47 6.96 -5.91
C VAL A 604 -6.99 7.31 -4.52
N VAL A 605 -6.22 8.09 -3.74
CA VAL A 605 -6.54 8.49 -2.37
C VAL A 605 -6.14 9.95 -2.15
N GLY A 606 -6.92 10.67 -1.34
CA GLY A 606 -6.59 12.03 -0.89
C GLY A 606 -6.93 13.12 -1.91
N LYS A 607 -6.91 14.38 -1.47
CA LYS A 607 -7.30 15.53 -2.30
C LYS A 607 -6.23 15.82 -3.35
N PHE A 608 -6.58 15.65 -4.62
CA PHE A 608 -5.67 15.90 -5.75
C PHE A 608 -6.08 17.17 -6.53
N PRO A 609 -5.14 18.06 -6.90
CA PRO A 609 -5.40 19.25 -7.71
C PRO A 609 -6.08 18.92 -9.04
N GLY A 610 -7.23 19.54 -9.33
CA GLY A 610 -7.97 19.31 -10.57
C GLY A 610 -8.84 18.05 -10.62
N ALA A 611 -8.88 17.25 -9.55
CA ALA A 611 -9.78 16.10 -9.46
C ALA A 611 -11.21 16.52 -9.10
N VAL A 612 -12.20 15.79 -9.63
CA VAL A 612 -13.61 15.96 -9.29
C VAL A 612 -13.96 15.04 -8.12
N PHE A 613 -14.57 15.60 -7.08
CA PHE A 613 -14.96 14.89 -5.87
C PHE A 613 -16.44 14.49 -5.96
N GLY A 614 -16.75 13.25 -5.63
CA GLY A 614 -18.14 12.78 -5.52
C GLY A 614 -18.86 13.44 -4.33
N GLY A 615 -20.19 13.34 -4.31
CA GLY A 615 -21.01 13.85 -3.19
C GLY A 615 -20.72 13.19 -1.83
N ASP A 616 -19.96 12.09 -1.82
CA ASP A 616 -19.47 11.36 -0.65
C ASP A 616 -18.08 11.84 -0.18
N GLY A 617 -17.49 12.84 -0.83
CA GLY A 617 -16.17 13.37 -0.50
C GLY A 617 -14.98 12.51 -0.96
N LYS A 618 -15.23 11.38 -1.64
CA LYS A 618 -14.19 10.55 -2.24
C LYS A 618 -13.78 11.08 -3.61
N VAL A 619 -12.53 10.85 -3.97
CA VAL A 619 -11.99 11.31 -5.26
C VAL A 619 -12.45 10.37 -6.35
N THR A 620 -13.03 10.93 -7.41
CA THR A 620 -13.39 10.16 -8.61
C THR A 620 -12.11 9.81 -9.35
N GLN A 621 -11.95 8.56 -9.81
CA GLN A 621 -10.77 8.10 -10.58
C GLN A 621 -10.74 8.68 -12.01
N THR A 622 -11.25 9.89 -12.19
CA THR A 622 -11.23 10.60 -13.47
C THR A 622 -9.78 11.04 -13.76
N PRO A 623 -9.25 10.74 -14.96
CA PRO A 623 -7.89 11.14 -15.31
C PRO A 623 -7.74 12.67 -15.38
N VAL A 624 -6.74 13.23 -14.69
CA VAL A 624 -6.43 14.65 -14.64
C VAL A 624 -5.20 14.95 -15.50
N PRO A 625 -5.27 15.79 -16.54
CA PRO A 625 -4.11 16.13 -17.36
C PRO A 625 -3.10 16.97 -16.55
N LEU A 626 -1.82 16.61 -16.64
CA LEU A 626 -0.72 17.35 -16.00
C LEU A 626 -0.10 18.36 -16.97
N ALA A 627 0.50 19.42 -16.42
CA ALA A 627 1.24 20.39 -17.22
C ALA A 627 2.53 19.74 -17.76
N VAL A 628 2.66 19.67 -19.08
CA VAL A 628 3.84 19.16 -19.78
C VAL A 628 4.54 20.34 -20.45
N THR A 629 5.83 20.52 -20.17
CA THR A 629 6.67 21.50 -20.88
C THR A 629 7.45 20.78 -21.97
N PRO A 630 7.38 21.21 -23.25
CA PRO A 630 8.16 20.60 -24.33
C PRO A 630 9.65 20.51 -23.97
N GLY A 631 10.20 19.29 -23.91
CA GLY A 631 11.59 19.02 -23.54
C GLY A 631 11.92 19.02 -22.04
N LYS A 632 10.97 19.36 -21.14
CA LYS A 632 11.18 19.43 -19.67
C LYS A 632 10.21 18.56 -18.85
N GLY A 633 9.55 17.59 -19.48
CA GLY A 633 8.71 16.59 -18.80
C GLY A 633 7.46 17.20 -18.14
N TRP A 634 7.01 16.62 -17.03
CA TRP A 634 5.74 16.98 -16.38
C TRP A 634 5.92 17.55 -14.97
N THR A 635 4.99 18.41 -14.55
CA THR A 635 4.99 19.02 -13.21
C THR A 635 3.59 18.94 -12.58
N VAL A 636 3.54 18.68 -11.28
CA VAL A 636 2.31 18.73 -10.46
C VAL A 636 2.58 19.52 -9.18
N THR A 637 1.66 20.43 -8.84
CA THR A 637 1.79 21.34 -7.70
C THR A 637 0.62 21.18 -6.74
N PHE A 638 0.91 20.81 -5.50
CA PHE A 638 0.00 20.75 -4.37
C PHE A 638 0.10 22.06 -3.58
N ARG A 639 -0.74 23.05 -3.94
CA ARG A 639 -0.77 24.37 -3.28
C ARG A 639 -2.15 24.86 -2.95
N ASN A 640 -2.21 25.91 -2.14
CA ASN A 640 -3.47 26.57 -1.85
C ASN A 640 -3.79 27.48 -3.05
N GLY A 641 -4.83 27.15 -3.81
CA GLY A 641 -5.26 27.95 -4.97
C GLY A 641 -5.74 29.35 -4.60
N TRP A 642 -5.91 29.66 -3.31
CA TRP A 642 -6.18 31.04 -2.86
C TRP A 642 -4.98 31.98 -3.12
N ASP A 643 -3.76 31.45 -3.15
CA ASP A 643 -2.52 32.21 -3.35
C ASP A 643 -2.39 32.74 -4.80
N ASP A 644 -3.11 32.16 -5.76
CA ASP A 644 -3.10 32.53 -7.18
C ASP A 644 -3.99 33.73 -7.53
N TYR A 645 -4.86 34.19 -6.61
CA TYR A 645 -5.74 35.34 -6.84
C TYR A 645 -5.06 36.66 -6.47
N ASP A 646 -5.34 37.73 -7.21
CA ASP A 646 -4.83 39.08 -6.89
C ASP A 646 -5.39 39.59 -5.56
N ALA A 647 -4.61 40.43 -4.84
CA ALA A 647 -4.98 41.02 -3.56
C ALA A 647 -6.40 41.65 -3.49
N PRO A 648 -6.87 42.43 -4.49
CA PRO A 648 -8.24 42.96 -4.48
C PRO A 648 -9.32 41.86 -4.60
N THR A 649 -9.05 40.80 -5.37
CA THR A 649 -9.94 39.65 -5.54
C THR A 649 -10.05 38.84 -4.25
N ARG A 650 -8.94 38.72 -3.49
CA ARG A 650 -8.93 38.10 -2.15
C ARG A 650 -9.78 38.87 -1.14
N ALA A 651 -9.73 40.20 -1.17
CA ALA A 651 -10.52 41.06 -0.29
C ALA A 651 -12.01 41.01 -0.62
N ALA A 652 -12.39 40.99 -1.91
CA ALA A 652 -13.79 40.84 -2.31
C ALA A 652 -14.38 39.47 -1.93
N LEU A 653 -13.59 38.39 -2.08
CA LEU A 653 -14.00 37.03 -1.70
C LEU A 653 -14.07 36.84 -0.18
N SER A 654 -13.19 37.48 0.60
CA SER A 654 -13.22 37.40 2.07
C SER A 654 -14.43 38.14 2.67
N VAL A 655 -14.87 39.24 2.05
CA VAL A 655 -16.11 39.94 2.44
C VAL A 655 -17.34 39.06 2.17
N LEU A 656 -17.39 38.36 1.02
CA LEU A 656 -18.46 37.41 0.71
C LEU A 656 -18.51 36.22 1.70
N LYS A 657 -17.37 35.77 2.23
CA LYS A 657 -17.26 34.70 3.25
C LYS A 657 -17.94 35.08 4.57
N GLY A 658 -17.94 36.35 4.95
CA GLY A 658 -18.61 36.84 6.16
C GLY A 658 -20.14 36.91 6.05
N ILE A 659 -20.69 36.92 4.83
CA ILE A 659 -22.11 37.17 4.56
C ILE A 659 -22.89 35.86 4.35
N TYR A 660 -22.27 34.80 3.82
CA TYR A 660 -22.93 33.51 3.57
C TYR A 660 -22.06 32.31 3.99
N PRO A 661 -22.01 31.94 5.29
CA PRO A 661 -21.14 30.88 5.78
C PRO A 661 -21.55 29.46 5.35
N GLU A 662 -22.84 29.23 5.05
CA GLU A 662 -23.39 27.88 4.78
C GLU A 662 -23.66 27.59 3.30
N ARG A 663 -23.55 28.57 2.40
CA ARG A 663 -24.00 28.44 1.00
C ARG A 663 -22.87 28.37 -0.02
N ASP A 664 -21.65 28.09 0.42
CA ASP A 664 -20.52 27.92 -0.48
C ASP A 664 -20.40 26.46 -0.90
N GLY A 665 -21.03 26.12 -2.02
CA GLY A 665 -20.54 25.11 -2.96
C GLY A 665 -19.20 25.52 -3.59
N ARG A 666 -18.29 26.14 -2.82
CA ARG A 666 -16.96 26.53 -3.27
C ARG A 666 -16.03 25.33 -3.08
N ALA A 667 -15.81 24.68 -4.21
CA ALA A 667 -14.93 23.55 -4.41
C ALA A 667 -13.55 23.77 -3.78
N ASN A 668 -13.07 22.79 -3.02
CA ASN A 668 -11.66 22.41 -2.80
C ASN A 668 -10.61 23.34 -3.44
N VAL A 669 -10.38 24.53 -2.86
CA VAL A 669 -9.31 25.44 -3.34
C VAL A 669 -8.00 25.18 -2.60
N ASP A 670 -8.06 24.60 -1.39
CA ASP A 670 -6.89 24.27 -0.59
C ASP A 670 -6.45 22.82 -0.84
N PHE A 671 -5.41 22.64 -1.66
CA PHE A 671 -4.76 21.35 -1.92
C PHE A 671 -3.47 21.17 -1.14
N ARG A 672 -3.29 21.92 -0.04
CA ARG A 672 -2.20 21.63 0.92
C ARG A 672 -2.34 20.20 1.45
N LEU A 673 -1.20 19.57 1.67
CA LEU A 673 -1.12 18.19 2.12
C LEU A 673 -1.47 18.13 3.61
N LYS A 674 -2.75 17.92 3.92
CA LYS A 674 -3.25 17.63 5.29
C LYS A 674 -3.44 16.11 5.52
N ASP A 675 -3.79 15.40 4.46
CA ASP A 675 -4.04 13.95 4.43
C ASP A 675 -3.11 13.27 3.42
N PRO A 676 -2.78 11.98 3.60
CA PRO A 676 -1.97 11.24 2.64
C PRO A 676 -2.65 11.21 1.25
N VAL A 677 -1.83 11.39 0.21
CA VAL A 677 -2.29 11.43 -1.19
C VAL A 677 -1.59 10.35 -1.99
N GLU A 678 -2.37 9.55 -2.71
CA GLU A 678 -1.88 8.53 -3.65
C GLU A 678 -2.45 8.79 -5.03
N PHE A 679 -1.59 8.78 -6.05
CA PHE A 679 -2.00 8.91 -7.45
C PHE A 679 -1.05 8.15 -8.37
N LYS A 680 -1.57 7.73 -9.52
CA LYS A 680 -0.80 7.08 -10.59
C LYS A 680 -0.62 8.07 -11.72
N VAL A 681 0.63 8.33 -12.12
CA VAL A 681 0.93 9.16 -13.28
C VAL A 681 1.26 8.27 -14.46
N THR A 682 0.56 8.47 -15.57
CA THR A 682 0.82 7.84 -16.85
C THR A 682 1.29 8.92 -17.83
N TRP A 683 2.50 8.78 -18.37
CA TRP A 683 3.02 9.70 -19.39
C TRP A 683 3.35 8.96 -20.68
N THR A 684 3.12 9.63 -21.80
CA THR A 684 3.17 9.05 -23.13
C THR A 684 4.20 9.79 -23.99
N ASN A 685 4.97 9.04 -24.77
CA ASN A 685 5.91 9.60 -25.73
C ASN A 685 5.26 9.92 -27.09
N LYS A 686 6.09 10.42 -28.03
CA LYS A 686 5.69 10.73 -29.42
C LYS A 686 5.09 9.55 -30.18
N TYR A 687 5.44 8.32 -29.81
CA TYR A 687 4.98 7.09 -30.45
C TYR A 687 3.80 6.42 -29.74
N ASN A 688 3.09 7.18 -28.90
CA ASN A 688 1.94 6.71 -28.13
C ASN A 688 2.26 5.56 -27.15
N VAL A 689 3.53 5.42 -26.74
CA VAL A 689 3.96 4.46 -25.72
C VAL A 689 3.92 5.13 -24.35
N SER A 690 3.19 4.52 -23.41
CA SER A 690 2.97 5.06 -22.07
C SER A 690 3.74 4.32 -20.98
N THR A 691 4.30 5.06 -20.03
CA THR A 691 4.86 4.56 -18.77
C THR A 691 3.96 4.99 -17.62
N THR A 692 3.66 4.10 -16.68
CA THR A 692 2.86 4.41 -15.49
C THR A 692 3.67 4.24 -14.21
N ARG A 693 3.55 5.17 -13.27
CA ARG A 693 4.18 5.10 -11.94
C ARG A 693 3.23 5.56 -10.85
N SER A 694 3.26 4.87 -9.71
CA SER A 694 2.52 5.27 -8.51
C SER A 694 3.35 6.16 -7.58
N ILE A 695 2.73 7.22 -7.05
CA ILE A 695 3.34 8.15 -6.10
C ILE A 695 2.48 8.19 -4.84
N LEU A 696 3.11 8.00 -3.68
CA LEU A 696 2.49 8.16 -2.37
C LEU A 696 3.19 9.24 -1.58
N ILE A 697 2.37 10.20 -1.16
CA ILE A 697 2.75 11.26 -0.26
C ILE A 697 2.16 10.92 1.11
N GLN A 698 3.02 10.57 2.06
CA GLN A 698 2.62 10.37 3.45
C GLN A 698 2.70 11.71 4.19
N VAL A 699 1.65 12.04 4.94
CA VAL A 699 1.58 13.27 5.73
C VAL A 699 1.73 12.93 7.21
N THR A 700 2.71 13.54 7.87
CA THR A 700 2.87 13.45 9.34
C THR A 700 2.09 14.59 9.99
N GLN A 701 1.13 14.23 10.85
CA GLN A 701 0.37 15.21 11.62
C GLN A 701 1.07 15.52 12.94
N ASP A 702 1.09 16.82 13.25
CA ASP A 702 1.58 17.42 14.48
C ASP A 702 0.75 16.95 15.69
N GLN A 703 1.42 16.37 16.68
CA GLN A 703 0.76 15.79 17.85
C GLN A 703 0.65 16.84 18.97
N PRO A 704 -0.44 16.84 19.74
CA PRO A 704 -0.53 17.72 20.91
C PRO A 704 0.53 17.33 21.96
N PRO A 705 0.95 18.28 22.81
CA PRO A 705 2.03 18.06 23.76
C PRO A 705 1.63 17.06 24.83
N VAL A 706 2.59 16.26 25.29
CA VAL A 706 2.43 15.27 26.36
C VAL A 706 2.94 15.85 27.68
N VAL A 707 2.09 15.82 28.71
CA VAL A 707 2.37 16.37 30.04
C VAL A 707 2.24 15.26 31.08
N GLU A 708 3.36 14.79 31.62
CA GLU A 708 3.41 13.82 32.71
C GLU A 708 4.15 14.43 33.90
N VAL A 709 3.39 14.86 34.91
CA VAL A 709 3.96 15.52 36.09
C VAL A 709 3.39 14.91 37.36
N GLY A 710 4.28 14.46 38.25
CA GLY A 710 3.94 13.91 39.56
C GLY A 710 4.64 14.67 40.69
N VAL A 711 4.01 14.71 41.85
CA VAL A 711 4.60 15.31 43.07
C VAL A 711 5.49 14.29 43.78
N ASP A 712 6.66 14.72 44.24
CA ASP A 712 7.57 13.89 45.07
C ASP A 712 7.40 14.22 46.56
N VAL A 713 7.77 13.27 47.43
CA VAL A 713 7.90 13.40 48.91
C VAL A 713 6.61 13.61 49.72
N ILE A 714 5.65 14.39 49.21
CA ILE A 714 4.48 14.84 49.98
C ILE A 714 3.45 13.72 50.19
N ARG A 715 2.91 13.60 51.40
CA ARG A 715 1.87 12.60 51.71
C ARG A 715 0.58 12.84 50.93
N LYS A 716 -0.02 11.74 50.45
CA LYS A 716 -1.33 11.73 49.80
C LYS A 716 -2.35 11.07 50.75
N ILE A 717 -3.42 11.79 51.10
CA ILE A 717 -4.54 11.28 51.88
C ILE A 717 -5.76 11.22 50.95
N GLY A 718 -6.24 10.01 50.68
CA GLY A 718 -7.28 9.79 49.66
C GLY A 718 -6.79 10.24 48.28
N ASN A 719 -7.39 11.29 47.73
CA ASN A 719 -6.99 11.87 46.45
C ASN A 719 -6.41 13.30 46.56
N THR A 720 -5.96 13.71 47.75
CA THR A 720 -5.40 15.05 48.00
C THR A 720 -4.05 14.98 48.70
N TYR A 721 -3.10 15.80 48.27
CA TYR A 721 -1.81 15.95 48.95
C TYR A 721 -1.94 17.00 50.06
N LEU A 722 -1.40 16.69 51.23
CA LEU A 722 -1.47 17.57 52.39
C LEU A 722 -0.25 18.50 52.42
N VAL A 723 -0.46 19.81 52.45
CA VAL A 723 0.63 20.79 52.39
C VAL A 723 0.42 21.97 53.32
N THR A 724 1.49 22.66 53.70
CA THR A 724 1.40 23.93 54.44
C THR A 724 1.27 25.14 53.48
N PRO A 725 0.84 26.32 53.96
CA PRO A 725 0.79 27.54 53.16
C PRO A 725 2.16 28.03 52.64
N LYS A 726 3.26 27.50 53.21
CA LYS A 726 4.64 27.89 52.90
C LYS A 726 5.41 26.83 52.12
N VAL A 727 4.74 25.75 51.74
CA VAL A 727 5.34 24.58 51.09
C VAL A 727 6.07 24.96 49.81
N ARG A 728 7.15 24.23 49.55
CA ARG A 728 7.88 24.21 48.29
C ARG A 728 7.77 22.84 47.66
N ILE A 729 6.86 22.65 46.72
CA ILE A 729 6.50 21.34 46.18
C ILE A 729 7.53 20.90 45.13
N PRO A 730 8.31 19.83 45.37
CA PRO A 730 9.17 19.25 44.34
C PRO A 730 8.37 18.30 43.44
N PHE A 731 8.82 18.18 42.19
CA PHE A 731 8.28 17.20 41.25
C PHE A 731 9.15 15.94 41.21
N ASN A 732 8.54 14.81 40.82
CA ASN A 732 9.26 13.56 40.60
C ASN A 732 10.29 13.77 39.46
N PRO A 733 11.54 13.31 39.59
CA PRO A 733 12.55 13.34 38.53
C PRO A 733 12.10 12.77 37.17
N ASP A 734 11.11 11.86 37.17
CA ASP A 734 10.51 11.29 35.96
C ASP A 734 9.47 12.22 35.31
N SER A 735 9.20 13.40 35.87
CA SER A 735 8.23 14.35 35.33
C SER A 735 8.81 15.07 34.12
N PHE A 736 8.11 15.00 32.99
CA PHE A 736 8.52 15.68 31.76
C PHE A 736 7.33 16.24 30.99
N ILE A 737 7.63 17.25 30.19
CA ILE A 737 6.73 17.87 29.23
C ILE A 737 7.41 17.79 27.88
N LYS A 738 6.77 17.15 26.91
CA LYS A 738 7.38 16.86 25.62
C LYS A 738 6.42 17.18 24.49
N ASP A 739 6.99 17.74 23.43
CA ASP A 739 6.34 18.00 22.16
C ASP A 739 7.24 17.55 20.99
N ASP A 740 6.67 17.26 19.83
CA ASP A 740 7.39 16.85 18.62
C ASP A 740 8.01 18.05 17.88
N HIS A 741 7.26 19.15 17.78
CA HIS A 741 7.67 20.32 17.01
C HIS A 741 8.00 21.57 17.85
N GLY A 742 7.57 21.61 19.12
CA GLY A 742 8.08 22.53 20.13
C GLY A 742 7.00 23.22 20.96
N LEU A 743 7.35 23.60 22.18
CA LEU A 743 6.44 24.21 23.13
C LEU A 743 6.46 25.74 23.01
N SER A 744 5.30 26.34 22.74
CA SER A 744 5.14 27.80 22.73
C SER A 744 4.96 28.41 24.12
N LYS A 745 4.35 27.66 25.04
CA LYS A 745 4.03 28.14 26.39
C LYS A 745 3.90 26.97 27.37
N VAL A 746 4.51 27.08 28.55
CA VAL A 746 4.31 26.12 29.64
C VAL A 746 4.07 26.85 30.96
N GLU A 747 2.93 26.58 31.60
CA GLU A 747 2.51 27.26 32.83
C GLU A 747 1.83 26.33 33.84
N TYR A 748 2.06 26.61 35.12
CA TYR A 748 1.27 26.10 36.23
C TYR A 748 -0.03 26.90 36.29
N THR A 749 -1.16 26.25 36.01
CA THR A 749 -2.50 26.81 36.17
C THR A 749 -3.13 26.19 37.39
N PHE A 750 -3.55 26.99 38.37
CA PHE A 750 -4.16 26.46 39.57
C PHE A 750 -5.42 27.23 39.94
N THR A 751 -6.37 26.51 40.50
CA THR A 751 -7.61 27.06 41.06
C THR A 751 -7.62 26.78 42.56
N TYR A 752 -7.86 27.79 43.38
CA TYR A 752 -7.95 27.59 44.84
C TYR A 752 -9.23 28.19 45.43
N SER A 753 -9.74 27.54 46.47
CA SER A 753 -10.94 27.93 47.21
C SER A 753 -10.81 27.55 48.69
N ALA A 754 -11.34 28.37 49.59
CA ALA A 754 -11.36 28.05 51.03
C ALA A 754 -12.26 26.84 51.30
N GLU A 755 -11.78 25.91 52.12
CA GLU A 755 -12.53 24.72 52.54
C GLU A 755 -13.12 24.98 53.93
N ASP A 756 -14.43 25.22 54.00
CA ASP A 756 -15.15 25.28 55.27
C ASP A 756 -15.24 23.87 55.89
N SER A 757 -14.90 23.74 57.17
CA SER A 757 -15.12 22.50 57.95
C SER A 757 -16.59 22.07 57.92
N ASP A 758 -16.89 20.76 57.79
CA ASP A 758 -18.26 20.21 57.83
C ASP A 758 -19.04 20.66 59.08
N VAL A 759 -18.34 20.89 60.19
CA VAL A 759 -18.90 21.42 61.44
C VAL A 759 -19.28 22.90 61.30
N VAL A 760 -18.47 23.69 60.60
CA VAL A 760 -18.75 25.11 60.31
C VAL A 760 -19.87 25.24 59.28
N ARG A 761 -19.94 24.35 58.29
CA ARG A 761 -21.05 24.25 57.33
C ARG A 761 -22.35 23.85 58.03
N GLY A 762 -22.28 22.88 58.95
CA GLY A 762 -23.39 22.46 59.82
C GLY A 762 -23.84 23.52 60.83
N LEU A 763 -22.91 24.32 61.36
CA LEU A 763 -23.20 25.46 62.23
C LEU A 763 -23.81 26.63 61.44
N ARG A 764 -23.27 26.99 60.28
CA ARG A 764 -23.85 28.04 59.41
C ARG A 764 -25.23 27.66 58.91
N THR A 765 -25.45 26.41 58.49
CA THR A 765 -26.79 25.92 58.16
C THR A 765 -27.71 25.91 59.36
N LYS A 766 -27.26 25.51 60.57
CA LYS A 766 -28.03 25.63 61.81
C LYS A 766 -28.36 27.08 62.19
N TYR A 767 -27.43 28.02 62.04
CA TYR A 767 -27.65 29.44 62.35
C TYR A 767 -28.56 30.11 61.31
N ALA A 768 -28.42 29.77 60.02
CA ALA A 768 -29.34 30.20 58.97
C ALA A 768 -30.76 29.64 59.19
N LEU A 769 -30.88 28.37 59.59
CA LEU A 769 -32.15 27.75 59.98
C LEU A 769 -32.70 28.29 61.32
N ARG A 770 -31.85 28.83 62.20
CA ARG A 770 -32.28 29.49 63.44
C ARG A 770 -33.04 30.79 63.15
N SER A 771 -32.67 31.51 62.08
CA SER A 771 -33.45 32.66 61.59
C SER A 771 -34.85 32.29 61.06
N LEU A 772 -35.09 31.00 60.81
CA LEU A 772 -36.38 30.43 60.42
C LEU A 772 -37.24 30.03 61.65
N LEU A 773 -36.64 29.91 62.83
CA LEU A 773 -37.27 29.38 64.05
C LEU A 773 -37.53 30.45 65.14
N ASP A 774 -36.76 31.54 65.20
CA ASP A 774 -37.05 32.68 66.08
C ASP A 774 -38.01 33.68 65.39
N LEU A 775 -39.30 33.36 65.43
CA LEU A 775 -40.40 34.31 65.15
C LEU A 775 -40.64 35.18 66.39
N PRO A 776 -40.36 36.50 66.38
CA PRO A 776 -40.96 37.39 67.36
C PRO A 776 -42.42 37.60 66.94
N THR A 777 -43.34 37.10 67.75
CA THR A 777 -44.79 37.34 67.64
C THR A 777 -45.09 38.80 67.96
N GLY A 778 -44.93 39.69 66.97
CA GLY A 778 -45.23 41.11 67.09
C GLY A 778 -45.45 41.73 65.72
N ALA A 779 -46.61 42.35 65.53
CA ALA A 779 -47.16 42.77 64.24
C ALA A 779 -46.30 43.80 63.47
N HIS A 780 -46.42 43.71 62.13
CA HIS A 780 -45.98 44.64 61.07
C HIS A 780 -44.52 44.54 60.57
N PHE A 781 -44.23 43.47 59.81
CA PHE A 781 -43.17 43.45 58.79
C PHE A 781 -43.78 43.04 57.44
N PRO A 782 -43.43 43.66 56.29
CA PRO A 782 -44.06 43.35 55.01
C PRO A 782 -43.61 41.97 54.49
N THR A 783 -44.58 41.09 54.25
CA THR A 783 -44.38 39.71 53.75
C THR A 783 -43.65 39.61 52.41
N ALA A 784 -43.49 40.73 51.69
CA ALA A 784 -42.77 40.81 50.41
C ALA A 784 -41.24 40.96 50.53
N MET A 785 -40.70 41.32 51.71
CA MET A 785 -39.25 41.39 51.92
C MET A 785 -38.63 40.07 52.41
N LEU A 786 -39.44 39.14 52.91
CA LEU A 786 -39.01 37.81 53.36
C LEU A 786 -38.26 37.05 52.26
N PRO A 787 -38.78 36.90 51.01
CA PRO A 787 -38.06 36.19 49.95
C PRO A 787 -36.73 36.85 49.59
N ARG A 788 -36.62 38.17 49.73
CA ARG A 788 -35.43 38.95 49.35
C ARG A 788 -34.35 38.89 50.43
N LEU A 789 -34.73 39.05 51.70
CA LEU A 789 -33.83 38.82 52.85
C LEU A 789 -33.42 37.36 52.97
N HIS A 790 -34.28 36.42 52.59
CA HIS A 790 -33.94 35.00 52.46
C HIS A 790 -32.99 34.74 51.29
N ALA A 791 -33.21 35.34 50.13
CA ALA A 791 -32.30 35.22 48.98
C ALA A 791 -30.93 35.83 49.26
N ASP A 792 -30.87 36.98 49.95
CA ASP A 792 -29.61 37.63 50.31
C ASP A 792 -28.87 36.86 51.42
N ASN A 793 -29.57 36.31 52.42
CA ASN A 793 -28.95 35.43 53.42
C ASN A 793 -28.52 34.07 52.83
N PHE A 794 -29.24 33.51 51.85
CA PHE A 794 -28.79 32.32 51.10
C PHE A 794 -27.62 32.61 50.16
N ARG A 795 -27.57 33.78 49.53
CA ARG A 795 -26.40 34.23 48.75
C ARG A 795 -25.14 34.34 49.61
N THR A 796 -25.27 34.71 50.89
CA THR A 796 -24.13 34.70 51.82
C THR A 796 -23.70 33.29 52.26
N LEU A 797 -24.57 32.28 52.13
CA LEU A 797 -24.22 30.86 52.30
C LEU A 797 -23.51 30.27 51.06
N ASP A 798 -23.71 30.89 49.89
CA ASP A 798 -23.18 30.45 48.59
C ASP A 798 -21.88 31.15 48.19
N LYS A 799 -21.04 31.54 49.17
CA LYS A 799 -19.67 32.03 48.92
C LYS A 799 -18.67 30.94 48.46
N ASN A 800 -19.17 29.81 47.95
CA ASN A 800 -18.34 28.72 47.44
C ASN A 800 -17.82 28.97 46.00
N ASP A 801 -18.12 30.11 45.39
CA ASP A 801 -17.84 30.36 43.96
C ASP A 801 -16.69 31.35 43.66
N ASP A 802 -15.99 31.87 44.67
CA ASP A 802 -14.72 32.60 44.43
C ASP A 802 -13.58 31.61 44.17
N ARG A 803 -13.72 30.76 43.14
CA ARG A 803 -12.61 29.96 42.60
C ARG A 803 -11.64 30.91 41.91
N LEU A 804 -10.63 31.34 42.66
CA LEU A 804 -9.58 32.20 42.13
C LEU A 804 -8.66 31.34 41.26
N THR A 805 -8.56 31.72 39.98
CA THR A 805 -7.67 31.07 39.01
C THR A 805 -6.47 31.97 38.79
N ALA A 806 -5.27 31.40 38.89
CA ALA A 806 -4.04 32.09 38.53
C ALA A 806 -3.13 31.14 37.74
N SER A 807 -2.24 31.72 36.94
CA SER A 807 -1.28 30.99 36.12
C SER A 807 0.12 31.59 36.23
N VAL A 808 1.13 30.74 36.35
CA VAL A 808 2.55 31.14 36.45
C VAL A 808 3.41 30.26 35.56
N PHE A 809 4.38 30.86 34.87
CA PHE A 809 5.27 30.11 33.99
C PHE A 809 6.13 29.08 34.73
N VAL A 810 6.40 27.95 34.08
CA VAL A 810 7.39 26.98 34.58
C VAL A 810 8.78 27.58 34.44
N SER A 811 9.52 27.65 35.55
CA SER A 811 10.84 28.29 35.62
C SER A 811 11.85 27.68 34.64
N GLU A 812 11.86 26.36 34.49
CA GLU A 812 12.76 25.67 33.56
C GLU A 812 12.46 26.01 32.11
N TRP A 813 11.18 26.03 31.73
CA TRP A 813 10.78 26.44 30.38
C TRP A 813 11.16 27.89 30.10
N ALA A 814 10.93 28.81 31.05
CA ALA A 814 11.31 30.22 30.90
C ALA A 814 12.81 30.40 30.67
N ASN A 815 13.64 29.62 31.37
CA ASN A 815 15.09 29.61 31.20
C ASN A 815 15.52 29.06 29.84
N GLN A 816 14.92 27.96 29.38
CA GLN A 816 15.23 27.37 28.07
C GLN A 816 14.77 28.28 26.92
N ASN A 817 13.57 28.85 27.03
CA ASN A 817 13.04 29.81 26.05
C ASN A 817 13.89 31.09 25.99
N GLY A 818 14.44 31.55 27.13
CA GLY A 818 15.36 32.69 27.17
C GLY A 818 16.73 32.42 26.53
N ARG A 819 17.12 31.15 26.35
CA ARG A 819 18.37 30.76 25.65
C ARG A 819 18.18 30.64 24.14
N LEU A 820 16.95 30.62 23.64
CA LEU A 820 16.69 30.56 22.21
C LEU A 820 17.19 31.83 21.53
N ARG A 821 17.96 31.66 20.46
CA ARG A 821 18.30 32.76 19.56
C ARG A 821 17.03 33.18 18.84
N ARG A 822 16.72 34.48 18.85
CA ARG A 822 15.59 35.04 18.11
C ARG A 822 16.11 36.00 17.07
N GLU A 823 15.79 35.73 15.81
CA GLU A 823 16.19 36.58 14.70
C GLU A 823 15.36 37.87 14.64
N THR A 824 15.83 38.84 13.86
CA THR A 824 15.07 40.05 13.55
C THR A 824 13.99 39.75 12.51
N PRO A 825 12.85 40.47 12.47
CA PRO A 825 11.77 40.21 11.53
C PRO A 825 12.21 40.22 10.06
N ASP A 826 13.11 41.12 9.68
CA ASP A 826 13.63 41.25 8.33
C ASP A 826 14.56 40.08 7.96
N ARG A 827 15.43 39.68 8.88
CA ARG A 827 16.32 38.52 8.69
C ARG A 827 15.53 37.22 8.59
N LEU A 828 14.48 37.07 9.40
CA LEU A 828 13.57 35.93 9.31
C LEU A 828 12.89 35.87 7.93
N ALA A 829 12.42 37.00 7.40
CA ALA A 829 11.81 37.04 6.06
C ALA A 829 12.80 36.67 4.94
N GLU A 830 14.09 36.97 5.09
CA GLU A 830 15.15 36.55 4.18
C GLU A 830 15.45 35.04 4.28
N LEU A 831 15.48 34.49 5.50
CA LEU A 831 15.68 33.06 5.75
C LEU A 831 14.55 32.20 5.17
N LEU A 832 13.30 32.65 5.30
CA LEU A 832 12.13 31.96 4.75
C LEU A 832 12.17 31.80 3.22
N LYS A 833 12.83 32.75 2.52
CA LYS A 833 13.01 32.71 1.06
C LYS A 833 14.24 31.91 0.62
N THR A 834 15.19 31.70 1.52
CA THR A 834 16.43 30.99 1.20
C THR A 834 16.19 29.49 1.30
N PRO A 835 16.49 28.67 0.27
CA PRO A 835 16.29 27.24 0.33
C PRO A 835 17.17 26.64 1.42
N SER A 836 16.52 26.02 2.41
CA SER A 836 17.23 25.49 3.56
C SER A 836 17.63 24.02 3.38
N GLY A 837 18.79 23.64 3.92
CA GLY A 837 19.23 22.25 4.03
C GLY A 837 18.53 21.52 5.19
N ASP A 838 18.66 20.18 5.24
CA ASP A 838 18.01 19.36 6.28
C ASP A 838 18.49 19.62 7.72
N ASP A 839 19.66 20.25 7.88
CA ASP A 839 20.29 20.57 9.17
C ASP A 839 19.96 21.98 9.71
N VAL A 840 18.72 22.46 9.54
CA VAL A 840 18.31 23.66 10.29
C VAL A 840 18.26 23.30 11.77
N ASN A 841 19.12 23.95 12.56
CA ASN A 841 19.03 23.92 14.01
C ASN A 841 17.63 24.39 14.41
N GLN A 842 16.78 23.46 14.83
CA GLN A 842 15.43 23.75 15.26
C GLN A 842 15.49 24.61 16.52
N GLU A 843 15.16 25.90 16.39
CA GLU A 843 15.17 26.87 17.49
C GLU A 843 13.89 26.76 18.34
N ALA A 844 13.53 25.54 18.77
CA ALA A 844 12.32 25.27 19.53
C ALA A 844 12.58 24.41 20.78
N VAL A 845 11.90 24.73 21.89
CA VAL A 845 11.98 23.95 23.13
C VAL A 845 11.08 22.73 23.01
N ARG A 846 11.65 21.54 22.79
CA ARG A 846 10.87 20.30 22.63
C ARG A 846 10.60 19.54 23.92
N LYS A 847 11.52 19.60 24.87
CA LYS A 847 11.44 18.79 26.09
C LYS A 847 11.87 19.61 27.30
N VAL A 848 10.98 19.67 28.29
CA VAL A 848 11.23 20.25 29.60
C VAL A 848 11.19 19.11 30.61
N GLU A 849 12.32 18.84 31.26
CA GLU A 849 12.44 17.79 32.28
C GLU A 849 12.56 18.44 33.65
N LEU A 850 11.73 18.01 34.61
CA LEU A 850 11.71 18.55 35.98
C LEU A 850 12.54 17.65 36.90
N LYS A 851 13.85 17.55 36.62
CA LYS A 851 14.75 16.60 37.30
C LYS A 851 15.29 17.11 38.63
N ASN A 852 15.47 18.42 38.76
CA ASN A 852 16.17 19.00 39.90
C ASN A 852 15.16 19.54 40.90
N ALA A 853 14.93 18.83 42.01
CA ALA A 853 14.06 19.28 43.10
C ALA A 853 14.44 20.69 43.64
N ASP A 854 15.72 21.06 43.53
CA ASP A 854 16.23 22.36 43.98
C ASP A 854 15.94 23.53 43.03
N ARG A 855 15.53 23.25 41.78
CA ARG A 855 15.28 24.28 40.75
C ARG A 855 13.86 24.22 40.20
N ASP A 856 13.30 23.02 40.12
CA ASP A 856 12.02 22.70 39.52
C ASP A 856 11.00 22.44 40.63
N TYR A 857 10.49 23.52 41.22
CA TYR A 857 9.54 23.46 42.33
C TYR A 857 8.41 24.47 42.17
N PHE A 858 7.29 24.17 42.81
CA PHE A 858 6.15 25.08 42.93
C PHE A 858 6.08 25.63 44.36
N ASP A 859 6.39 26.91 44.55
CA ASP A 859 6.50 27.55 45.86
C ASP A 859 5.26 28.40 46.19
N LEU A 860 4.48 27.99 47.19
CA LEU A 860 3.30 28.74 47.62
C LEU A 860 3.66 30.04 48.37
N LYS A 861 4.82 30.07 49.04
CA LYS A 861 5.26 31.27 49.76
C LYS A 861 5.60 32.38 48.78
N GLU A 862 6.35 32.07 47.73
CA GLU A 862 6.73 33.04 46.69
C GLU A 862 5.49 33.62 45.99
N LEU A 863 4.51 32.78 45.68
CA LEU A 863 3.25 33.21 45.07
C LEU A 863 2.42 34.11 45.99
N ASN A 864 2.47 33.87 47.30
CA ASN A 864 1.83 34.71 48.30
C ASN A 864 2.56 36.05 48.48
N ASP A 865 3.91 36.03 48.49
CA ASP A 865 4.75 37.22 48.61
C ASP A 865 4.62 38.14 47.36
N LEU A 866 4.43 37.55 46.17
CA LEU A 866 4.13 38.26 44.92
C LEU A 866 2.68 38.79 44.85
N GLY A 867 1.83 38.45 45.82
CA GLY A 867 0.42 38.87 45.87
C GLY A 867 -0.50 38.16 44.85
N ILE A 868 -0.03 37.12 44.18
CA ILE A 868 -0.79 36.29 43.23
C ILE A 868 -1.83 35.45 44.00
N ILE A 869 -1.46 35.01 45.19
CA ILE A 869 -2.26 34.16 46.08
C ILE A 869 -2.40 34.83 47.45
N LYS A 870 -3.55 34.67 48.10
CA LYS A 870 -3.78 35.11 49.49
C LYS A 870 -4.23 33.93 50.36
N ILE A 871 -3.29 33.04 50.68
CA ILE A 871 -3.57 31.82 51.47
C ILE A 871 -3.05 31.95 52.91
N LEU A 872 -1.97 32.71 53.14
CA LEU A 872 -1.37 32.84 54.47
C LEU A 872 -2.24 33.71 55.39
N ALA A 873 -2.60 33.21 56.57
CA ALA A 873 -3.34 34.00 57.55
C ALA A 873 -2.46 35.10 58.19
N PRO A 874 -3.04 36.27 58.52
CA PRO A 874 -2.36 37.30 59.30
C PRO A 874 -1.88 36.81 60.67
N PRO A 875 -0.81 37.38 61.24
CA PRO A 875 -0.31 36.99 62.56
C PRO A 875 -1.38 37.21 63.65
N GLY A 876 -1.78 36.12 64.31
CA GLY A 876 -2.80 36.12 65.37
C GLY A 876 -4.13 35.46 64.98
N GLU A 877 -4.36 35.21 63.69
CA GLU A 877 -5.55 34.49 63.19
C GLU A 877 -5.25 33.02 62.92
N ALA A 878 -6.27 32.16 63.05
CA ALA A 878 -6.15 30.74 62.73
C ALA A 878 -6.07 30.53 61.22
N GLN A 879 -5.10 29.71 60.78
CA GLN A 879 -4.93 29.36 59.37
C GLN A 879 -6.15 28.59 58.84
N GLN A 880 -6.85 29.15 57.86
CA GLN A 880 -7.94 28.46 57.17
C GLN A 880 -7.40 27.38 56.23
N SER A 881 -8.17 26.31 56.04
CA SER A 881 -7.86 25.26 55.07
C SER A 881 -8.27 25.69 53.67
N TYR A 882 -7.43 25.41 52.68
CA TYR A 882 -7.72 25.68 51.27
C TYR A 882 -7.60 24.41 50.45
N ARG A 883 -8.49 24.25 49.48
CA ARG A 883 -8.33 23.27 48.42
C ARG A 883 -7.79 23.98 47.18
N MET A 884 -6.74 23.43 46.59
CA MET A 884 -6.13 23.95 45.36
C MET A 884 -5.95 22.81 44.34
N ASP A 885 -6.54 22.95 43.17
CA ASP A 885 -6.36 22.01 42.07
C ASP A 885 -5.30 22.60 41.11
N LEU A 886 -4.10 22.00 41.10
CA LEU A 886 -2.96 22.41 40.28
C LEU A 886 -2.91 21.60 38.98
N PHE A 887 -2.84 22.30 37.85
CA PHE A 887 -2.63 21.75 36.52
C PHE A 887 -1.32 22.26 35.94
N VAL A 888 -0.58 21.38 35.27
CA VAL A 888 0.49 21.79 34.36
C VAL A 888 -0.12 21.85 32.96
N GLN A 889 -0.04 23.02 32.34
CA GLN A 889 -0.58 23.28 31.02
C GLN A 889 0.57 23.56 30.04
N ALA A 890 0.58 22.83 28.94
CA ALA A 890 1.51 23.01 27.84
C ALA A 890 0.74 23.43 26.58
N THR A 891 1.28 24.41 25.88
CA THR A 891 0.76 24.89 24.59
C THR A 891 1.82 24.59 23.53
N ASP A 892 1.41 23.91 22.48
CA ASP A 892 2.23 23.59 21.31
C ASP A 892 2.48 24.88 20.48
N ASN A 893 3.48 24.88 19.60
CA ASN A 893 3.84 25.98 18.70
C ASN A 893 3.11 25.98 17.36
N ASN A 894 2.23 25.02 17.08
CA ASN A 894 1.43 24.93 15.87
C ASN A 894 0.43 26.09 15.73
N ALA A 895 0.88 27.18 15.10
CA ALA A 895 0.06 28.35 14.81
C ALA A 895 -0.92 28.14 13.63
N ASP A 896 -0.69 27.11 12.80
CA ASP A 896 -1.45 26.86 11.56
C ASP A 896 -2.69 25.99 11.75
N HIS A 897 -2.88 25.42 12.94
CA HIS A 897 -4.07 24.65 13.27
C HIS A 897 -5.37 25.48 13.21
N ASP A 898 -6.44 24.87 12.71
CA ASP A 898 -7.78 25.46 12.61
C ASP A 898 -8.37 25.65 14.04
N GLY A 899 -8.11 26.81 14.65
CA GLY A 899 -8.51 27.15 16.03
C GLY A 899 -7.38 27.70 16.91
N GLY A 900 -6.15 27.80 16.40
CA GLY A 900 -4.97 28.23 17.14
C GLY A 900 -4.18 27.07 17.78
N PRO A 901 -3.08 27.38 18.49
CA PRO A 901 -2.20 26.37 19.08
C PRO A 901 -2.92 25.46 20.06
N ARG A 902 -2.63 24.15 19.99
CA ARG A 902 -3.27 23.17 20.85
C ARG A 902 -2.71 23.24 22.27
N VAL A 903 -3.61 23.11 23.24
CA VAL A 903 -3.29 23.16 24.65
C VAL A 903 -3.58 21.80 25.27
N THR A 904 -2.57 21.19 25.89
CA THR A 904 -2.75 19.98 26.70
C THR A 904 -2.55 20.29 28.17
N ARG A 905 -3.38 19.67 29.02
CA ARG A 905 -3.23 19.67 30.47
C ARG A 905 -2.95 18.25 30.94
N GLY A 906 -2.22 18.11 32.06
CA GLY A 906 -2.06 16.82 32.72
C GLY A 906 -3.41 16.13 32.96
N SER A 907 -3.45 14.80 32.80
CA SER A 907 -4.69 13.99 32.82
C SER A 907 -5.45 14.07 34.13
N GLU A 908 -4.73 14.23 35.25
CA GLU A 908 -5.31 14.43 36.58
C GLU A 908 -4.78 15.71 37.23
N PRO A 909 -5.64 16.55 37.84
CA PRO A 909 -5.17 17.66 38.65
C PRO A 909 -4.43 17.15 39.88
N ILE A 910 -3.30 17.79 40.19
CA ILE A 910 -2.63 17.64 41.47
C ILE A 910 -3.47 18.39 42.51
N ARG A 911 -4.30 17.66 43.25
CA ARG A 911 -5.18 18.24 44.27
C ARG A 911 -4.41 18.43 45.57
N LEU A 912 -4.21 19.69 45.94
CA LEU A 912 -3.49 20.11 47.14
C LEU A 912 -4.50 20.57 48.19
N ARG A 913 -4.37 20.06 49.40
CA ARG A 913 -5.11 20.50 50.58
C ARG A 913 -4.15 21.25 51.49
N VAL A 914 -4.25 22.56 51.46
CA VAL A 914 -3.44 23.46 52.28
C VAL A 914 -4.03 23.50 53.68
N VAL A 915 -3.25 23.07 54.68
CA VAL A 915 -3.67 22.95 56.09
C VAL A 915 -2.72 23.70 57.00
N SER A 916 -3.10 23.90 58.27
CA SER A 916 -2.20 24.47 59.26
C SER A 916 -1.01 23.52 59.51
N GLU A 917 0.12 24.07 59.96
CA GLU A 917 1.30 23.27 60.32
C GLU A 917 0.98 22.23 61.40
N GLY A 918 0.14 22.59 62.38
CA GLY A 918 -0.28 21.68 63.45
C GLY A 918 -1.10 20.48 62.94
N ASP A 919 -1.94 20.69 61.92
CA ASP A 919 -2.72 19.60 61.33
C ASP A 919 -1.83 18.64 60.52
N LEU A 920 -0.84 19.17 59.80
CA LEU A 920 0.15 18.34 59.08
C LEU A 920 0.97 17.49 60.08
N LEU A 921 1.47 18.11 61.15
CA LEU A 921 2.21 17.41 62.20
C LEU A 921 1.38 16.34 62.90
N LEU A 922 0.08 16.56 63.06
CA LEU A 922 -0.83 15.57 63.62
C LEU A 922 -1.01 14.34 62.72
N GLU A 923 -1.00 14.52 61.39
CA GLU A 923 -1.01 13.37 60.47
C GLU A 923 0.37 12.68 60.43
N ILE A 924 1.47 13.44 60.52
CA ILE A 924 2.83 12.88 60.66
C ILE A 924 2.93 12.03 61.93
N SER A 925 2.38 12.49 63.05
CA SER A 925 2.48 11.78 64.32
C SER A 925 1.79 10.41 64.30
N LYS A 926 0.69 10.24 63.53
CA LYS A 926 0.05 8.94 63.36
C LYS A 926 0.94 7.95 62.59
N GLU A 927 1.67 8.44 61.59
CA GLU A 927 2.62 7.64 60.83
C GLU A 927 3.85 7.30 61.69
N GLU A 928 4.34 8.26 62.48
CA GLU A 928 5.42 8.05 63.46
C GLU A 928 5.05 6.95 64.49
N GLU A 929 3.82 6.94 65.01
CA GLU A 929 3.34 5.91 65.93
C GLU A 929 3.40 4.51 65.28
N ALA A 930 2.95 4.40 64.02
CA ALA A 930 3.03 3.14 63.26
C ALA A 930 4.47 2.70 62.99
N LEU A 931 5.40 3.63 62.76
CA LEU A 931 6.83 3.33 62.65
C LEU A 931 7.41 2.90 64.00
N GLY A 932 6.96 3.50 65.10
CA GLY A 932 7.28 3.08 66.46
C GLY A 932 6.88 1.63 66.72
N THR A 933 5.68 1.22 66.31
CA THR A 933 5.25 -0.19 66.45
C THR A 933 6.09 -1.15 65.61
N ARG A 934 6.59 -0.72 64.43
CA ARG A 934 7.53 -1.54 63.64
C ARG A 934 8.90 -1.69 64.32
N LEU A 935 9.38 -0.65 65.00
CA LEU A 935 10.60 -0.75 65.81
C LEU A 935 10.40 -1.71 67.00
N ASP A 936 9.21 -1.77 67.58
CA ASP A 936 8.89 -2.77 68.62
C ASP A 936 8.99 -4.20 68.06
N GLU A 937 8.53 -4.45 66.82
CA GLU A 937 8.72 -5.74 66.16
C GLU A 937 10.21 -6.08 65.96
N ALA A 938 11.03 -5.11 65.57
CA ALA A 938 12.48 -5.29 65.43
C ALA A 938 13.16 -5.63 66.77
N LEU A 939 12.71 -5.02 67.87
CA LEU A 939 13.16 -5.32 69.23
C LEU A 939 12.74 -6.72 69.68
N VAL A 940 11.54 -7.18 69.32
CA VAL A 940 11.10 -8.56 69.59
C VAL A 940 12.02 -9.56 68.89
N GLN A 941 12.47 -9.28 67.65
CA GLN A 941 13.44 -10.13 66.95
C GLN A 941 14.81 -10.15 67.65
N LEU A 942 15.32 -9.00 68.12
CA LEU A 942 16.58 -8.97 68.88
C LEU A 942 16.49 -9.71 70.21
N ALA A 943 15.36 -9.58 70.92
CA ALA A 943 15.11 -10.34 72.15
C ALA A 943 15.05 -11.85 71.88
N ALA A 944 14.47 -12.27 70.75
CA ALA A 944 14.48 -13.67 70.33
C ALA A 944 15.90 -14.16 69.97
N ALA A 945 16.69 -13.35 69.27
CA ALA A 945 18.10 -13.63 68.97
C ALA A 945 18.90 -13.85 70.26
N LYS A 946 18.67 -13.00 71.26
CA LYS A 946 19.34 -13.04 72.56
C LYS A 946 19.00 -14.32 73.34
N ARG A 947 17.72 -14.70 73.44
CA ARG A 947 17.32 -15.98 74.05
C ARG A 947 17.92 -17.19 73.33
N ALA A 948 18.01 -17.14 72.00
CA ALA A 948 18.66 -18.20 71.23
C ALA A 948 20.17 -18.25 71.49
N TYR A 949 20.81 -17.09 71.66
CA TYR A 949 22.24 -16.97 71.88
C TYR A 949 22.67 -17.32 73.32
N GLU A 950 21.83 -17.07 74.33
CA GLU A 950 22.05 -17.54 75.71
C GLU A 950 22.22 -19.07 75.77
N PHE A 951 21.46 -19.82 74.95
CA PHE A 951 21.62 -21.27 74.83
C PHE A 951 22.99 -21.65 74.24
N VAL A 952 23.45 -20.92 73.21
CA VAL A 952 24.77 -21.10 72.60
C VAL A 952 25.86 -20.86 73.65
N ARG A 953 25.75 -19.79 74.44
CA ARG A 953 26.69 -19.45 75.50
C ARG A 953 26.76 -20.51 76.60
N SER A 954 25.61 -21.04 77.05
CA SER A 954 25.55 -22.06 78.11
C SER A 954 26.04 -23.45 77.67
N SER A 955 26.05 -23.74 76.36
CA SER A 955 26.37 -25.07 75.83
C SER A 955 27.76 -25.15 75.21
N ASN A 956 28.22 -24.10 74.52
CA ASN A 956 29.50 -24.08 73.79
C ASN A 956 30.70 -24.15 74.76
N GLY A 957 31.49 -25.23 74.67
CA GLY A 957 32.67 -25.46 75.51
C GLY A 957 32.40 -25.99 76.93
N PHE A 958 31.13 -26.12 77.34
CA PHE A 958 30.75 -26.66 78.65
C PHE A 958 30.18 -28.09 78.60
N LYS A 959 29.78 -28.57 77.41
CA LYS A 959 29.30 -29.93 77.16
C LYS A 959 30.31 -30.73 76.33
N GLU A 960 30.26 -32.06 76.41
CA GLU A 960 31.10 -32.93 75.59
C GLU A 960 30.92 -32.67 74.09
N GLU A 961 32.03 -32.62 73.35
CA GLU A 961 32.07 -32.33 71.91
C GLU A 961 31.61 -33.55 71.10
N THR A 962 30.28 -33.76 71.09
CA THR A 962 29.62 -34.76 70.25
C THR A 962 28.95 -34.05 69.05
N PRO A 963 28.98 -34.64 67.84
CA PRO A 963 28.42 -34.01 66.64
C PRO A 963 26.94 -33.59 66.81
N GLU A 964 26.13 -34.40 67.50
CA GLU A 964 24.72 -34.10 67.76
C GLU A 964 24.53 -32.84 68.61
N VAL A 965 25.32 -32.67 69.67
CA VAL A 965 25.20 -31.50 70.56
C VAL A 965 25.73 -30.24 69.86
N VAL A 966 26.82 -30.35 69.10
CA VAL A 966 27.34 -29.22 68.30
C VAL A 966 26.33 -28.78 67.24
N ASP A 967 25.64 -29.71 66.57
CA ASP A 967 24.60 -29.39 65.61
C ASP A 967 23.40 -28.67 66.24
N THR A 968 22.99 -29.03 67.47
CA THR A 968 21.93 -28.28 68.17
C THR A 968 22.33 -26.83 68.49
N VAL A 969 23.60 -26.61 68.87
CA VAL A 969 24.16 -25.28 69.15
C VAL A 969 24.31 -24.48 67.86
N LYS A 970 24.74 -25.12 66.77
CA LYS A 970 24.81 -24.56 65.41
C LYS A 970 23.45 -24.05 64.94
N VAL A 971 22.38 -24.83 65.11
CA VAL A 971 21.02 -24.42 64.72
C VAL A 971 20.55 -23.20 65.54
N ARG A 972 20.87 -23.16 66.84
CA ARG A 972 20.51 -22.04 67.72
C ARG A 972 21.31 -20.77 67.42
N SER A 973 22.60 -20.90 67.12
CA SER A 973 23.45 -19.81 66.63
C SER A 973 22.93 -19.26 65.30
N GLN A 974 22.58 -20.13 64.35
CA GLN A 974 21.97 -19.72 63.09
C GLN A 974 20.62 -19.02 63.28
N THR A 975 19.81 -19.48 64.25
CA THR A 975 18.54 -18.82 64.59
C THR A 975 18.77 -17.39 65.09
N ALA A 976 19.83 -17.16 65.87
CA ALA A 976 20.20 -15.82 66.34
C ALA A 976 20.65 -14.92 65.17
N VAL A 977 21.49 -15.41 64.26
CA VAL A 977 21.90 -14.69 63.04
C VAL A 977 20.67 -14.26 62.22
N ASN A 978 19.78 -15.20 61.90
CA ASN A 978 18.58 -14.93 61.10
C ASN A 978 17.64 -13.91 61.77
N ALA A 979 17.56 -13.89 63.10
CA ALA A 979 16.73 -12.94 63.84
C ALA A 979 17.33 -11.53 63.85
N VAL A 980 18.66 -11.40 63.93
CA VAL A 980 19.37 -10.11 63.79
C VAL A 980 19.22 -9.56 62.37
N ASP A 981 19.34 -10.39 61.33
CA ASP A 981 19.11 -9.97 59.94
C ASP A 981 17.68 -9.45 59.72
N LYS A 982 16.66 -10.17 60.21
CA LYS A 982 15.28 -9.71 60.14
C LYS A 982 15.06 -8.37 60.84
N SER A 983 15.70 -8.18 62.00
CA SER A 983 15.64 -6.91 62.74
C SER A 983 16.26 -5.77 61.91
N ARG A 984 17.42 -6.02 61.29
CA ARG A 984 18.10 -5.06 60.39
C ARG A 984 17.18 -4.62 59.25
N ASP A 985 16.48 -5.54 58.60
CA ASP A 985 15.58 -5.24 57.47
C ASP A 985 14.39 -4.38 57.88
N ILE A 986 13.81 -4.65 59.06
CA ILE A 986 12.74 -3.82 59.63
C ILE A 986 13.27 -2.41 59.92
N VAL A 987 14.45 -2.29 60.55
CA VAL A 987 15.07 -0.99 60.86
C VAL A 987 15.42 -0.20 59.59
N ASN A 988 15.93 -0.87 58.54
CA ASN A 988 16.16 -0.26 57.22
C ASN A 988 14.86 0.32 56.62
N THR A 989 13.76 -0.42 56.73
CA THR A 989 12.44 0.05 56.26
C THR A 989 11.99 1.28 57.04
N VAL A 990 12.13 1.25 58.36
CA VAL A 990 11.77 2.39 59.24
C VAL A 990 12.62 3.62 58.92
N LEU A 991 13.93 3.46 58.74
CA LEU A 991 14.83 4.54 58.34
C LEU A 991 14.40 5.19 57.03
N ARG A 992 14.01 4.40 56.02
CA ARG A 992 13.55 4.92 54.72
C ARG A 992 12.31 5.80 54.88
N GLU A 993 11.34 5.37 55.70
CA GLU A 993 10.13 6.16 55.95
C GLU A 993 10.42 7.43 56.79
N PHE A 994 11.30 7.35 57.80
CA PHE A 994 11.71 8.55 58.55
C PHE A 994 12.46 9.56 57.67
N ARG A 995 13.29 9.11 56.71
CA ARG A 995 13.93 10.00 55.73
C ARG A 995 12.89 10.71 54.86
N ARG A 996 11.85 9.99 54.43
CA ARG A 996 10.72 10.57 53.70
C ARG A 996 10.01 11.63 54.56
N ILE A 997 9.70 11.34 55.82
CA ILE A 997 9.07 12.29 56.75
C ILE A 997 9.96 13.53 56.99
N ALA A 998 11.26 13.33 57.21
CA ALA A 998 12.20 14.43 57.41
C ALA A 998 12.25 15.36 56.18
N ARG A 999 12.29 14.79 54.97
CA ARG A 999 12.25 15.53 53.71
C ARG A 999 10.89 16.22 53.49
N GLU A 1000 9.79 15.60 53.92
CA GLU A 1000 8.45 16.19 53.87
C GLU A 1000 8.32 17.41 54.80
N CYS A 1001 8.89 17.35 56.01
CA CYS A 1001 8.96 18.48 56.94
C CYS A 1001 9.79 19.64 56.38
N GLU A 1002 10.90 19.33 55.70
CA GLU A 1002 11.75 20.32 55.03
C GLU A 1002 11.01 21.00 53.86
N VAL A 1003 10.39 20.21 52.98
CA VAL A 1003 9.58 20.68 51.84
C VAL A 1003 8.41 21.56 52.30
N ASN A 1004 7.73 21.18 53.38
CA ASN A 1004 6.64 21.94 53.97
C ASN A 1004 7.09 23.13 54.83
N ARG A 1005 8.40 23.36 54.97
CA ARG A 1005 8.98 24.46 55.79
C ARG A 1005 8.37 24.54 57.18
N VAL A 1006 8.26 23.37 57.83
CA VAL A 1006 7.83 23.22 59.23
C VAL A 1006 8.89 23.82 60.16
N VAL A 1007 8.53 24.14 61.40
CA VAL A 1007 9.44 24.66 62.43
C VAL A 1007 10.74 23.83 62.48
N GLU A 1008 11.87 24.54 62.42
CA GLU A 1008 13.22 23.97 62.28
C GLU A 1008 13.57 22.94 63.36
N VAL A 1009 13.06 23.14 64.59
CA VAL A 1009 13.26 22.21 65.72
C VAL A 1009 12.72 20.82 65.39
N THR A 1010 11.52 20.74 64.81
CA THR A 1010 10.87 19.48 64.47
C THR A 1010 11.62 18.76 63.34
N THR A 1011 12.05 19.48 62.32
CA THR A 1011 12.84 18.93 61.22
C THR A 1011 14.17 18.37 61.71
N LYS A 1012 14.87 19.09 62.60
CA LYS A 1012 16.12 18.63 63.23
C LYS A 1012 15.94 17.37 64.07
N ASN A 1013 14.80 17.22 64.76
CA ASN A 1013 14.51 16.01 65.53
C ASN A 1013 14.41 14.78 64.62
N TYR A 1014 13.65 14.86 63.52
CA TYR A 1014 13.53 13.74 62.56
C TYR A 1014 14.85 13.43 61.85
N GLN A 1015 15.64 14.45 61.50
CA GLN A 1015 17.00 14.25 60.98
C GLN A 1015 17.91 13.58 62.01
N GLY A 1016 17.79 13.95 63.29
CA GLY A 1016 18.46 13.31 64.42
C GLY A 1016 18.14 11.83 64.51
N TYR A 1017 16.87 11.44 64.44
CA TYR A 1017 16.46 10.03 64.42
C TYR A 1017 17.04 9.27 63.24
N CYS A 1018 17.02 9.85 62.04
CA CYS A 1018 17.63 9.25 60.85
C CYS A 1018 19.13 9.01 61.04
N SER A 1019 19.86 10.00 61.55
CA SER A 1019 21.32 9.90 61.76
C SER A 1019 21.70 8.80 62.76
N ARG A 1020 20.90 8.60 63.81
CA ARG A 1020 21.11 7.54 64.79
C ARG A 1020 20.83 6.17 64.22
N LEU A 1021 19.72 6.01 63.49
CA LEU A 1021 19.38 4.76 62.81
C LEU A 1021 20.43 4.40 61.74
N ASP A 1022 20.92 5.39 61.00
CA ASP A 1022 22.03 5.24 60.05
C ASP A 1022 23.32 4.78 60.73
N THR A 1023 23.63 5.31 61.91
CA THR A 1023 24.82 4.90 62.67
C THR A 1023 24.77 3.42 63.03
N ILE A 1024 23.59 2.90 63.41
CA ILE A 1024 23.42 1.47 63.74
C ILE A 1024 23.46 0.59 62.48
N LEU A 1025 23.00 1.10 61.33
CA LEU A 1025 23.02 0.37 60.06
C LEU A 1025 24.34 0.50 59.29
N SER A 1026 25.23 1.39 59.74
CA SER A 1026 26.52 1.66 59.12
C SER A 1026 27.41 0.42 59.05
N GLU A 1027 28.14 0.30 57.94
CA GLU A 1027 29.16 -0.72 57.72
C GLU A 1027 30.55 -0.27 58.23
N ASP A 1028 30.65 0.91 58.84
CA ASP A 1028 31.91 1.42 59.39
C ASP A 1028 32.48 0.47 60.47
N PRO A 1029 33.69 -0.09 60.27
CA PRO A 1029 34.35 -0.97 61.24
C PRO A 1029 34.56 -0.31 62.61
N ASN A 1030 34.67 1.02 62.67
CA ASN A 1030 34.89 1.79 63.89
C ASN A 1030 33.60 2.11 64.65
N ALA A 1031 32.42 1.78 64.10
CA ALA A 1031 31.16 2.00 64.79
C ALA A 1031 31.15 1.22 66.12
N SER A 1032 30.77 1.90 67.20
CA SER A 1032 30.70 1.31 68.54
C SER A 1032 29.66 0.19 68.57
N VAL A 1033 28.47 0.44 68.01
CA VAL A 1033 27.32 -0.47 67.94
C VAL A 1033 26.72 -0.43 66.53
N ALA A 1034 26.71 -1.56 65.82
CA ALA A 1034 26.15 -1.65 64.47
C ALA A 1034 25.67 -3.07 64.11
N PHE A 1035 24.62 -3.17 63.29
CA PHE A 1035 24.09 -4.45 62.79
C PHE A 1035 25.15 -5.28 62.04
N PRO A 1036 25.90 -4.72 61.06
CA PRO A 1036 26.92 -5.49 60.34
C PRO A 1036 28.02 -6.03 61.28
N LYS A 1037 28.42 -5.24 62.28
CA LYS A 1037 29.41 -5.65 63.28
C LYS A 1037 28.92 -6.84 64.12
N THR A 1038 27.69 -6.78 64.63
CA THR A 1038 27.08 -7.88 65.39
C THR A 1038 26.93 -9.14 64.53
N LEU A 1039 26.48 -9.00 63.27
CA LEU A 1039 26.38 -10.12 62.33
C LEU A 1039 27.74 -10.75 62.02
N ASN A 1040 28.78 -9.95 61.82
CA ASN A 1040 30.15 -10.44 61.61
C ASN A 1040 30.65 -11.26 62.81
N LEU A 1041 30.44 -10.77 64.04
CA LEU A 1041 30.82 -11.50 65.25
C LEU A 1041 30.04 -12.81 65.42
N LEU A 1042 28.74 -12.82 65.12
CA LEU A 1042 27.93 -14.04 65.12
C LEU A 1042 28.40 -15.03 64.05
N ASN A 1043 28.77 -14.56 62.86
CA ASN A 1043 29.30 -15.40 61.78
C ASN A 1043 30.68 -16.00 62.11
N VAL A 1044 31.54 -15.26 62.83
CA VAL A 1044 32.81 -15.79 63.36
C VAL A 1044 32.57 -16.96 64.33
N VAL A 1045 31.48 -16.94 65.10
CA VAL A 1045 31.07 -18.05 65.97
C VAL A 1045 30.43 -19.19 65.17
N GLN A 1046 29.70 -18.88 64.11
CA GLN A 1046 29.06 -19.86 63.24
C GLN A 1046 30.07 -20.70 62.43
N ALA A 1047 31.21 -20.11 62.03
CA ALA A 1047 32.19 -20.79 61.17
C ALA A 1047 32.81 -22.08 61.80
N PRO A 1048 33.30 -22.09 63.05
CA PRO A 1048 33.73 -23.31 63.74
C PRO A 1048 32.60 -24.33 63.94
N LEU A 1049 31.40 -23.85 64.28
CA LEU A 1049 30.22 -24.70 64.48
C LEU A 1049 29.80 -25.41 63.18
N ASN A 1050 30.03 -24.79 62.02
CA ASN A 1050 29.78 -25.42 60.72
C ASN A 1050 30.73 -26.59 60.43
N THR A 1051 31.94 -26.57 60.98
CA THR A 1051 32.91 -27.67 60.93
C THR A 1051 32.76 -28.68 62.07
N SER A 1052 31.65 -28.63 62.81
CA SER A 1052 31.35 -29.48 63.98
C SER A 1052 32.35 -29.31 65.13
N HIS A 1053 32.96 -28.14 65.27
CA HIS A 1053 33.87 -27.79 66.36
C HIS A 1053 33.33 -26.65 67.23
N TRP A 1054 33.71 -26.63 68.51
CA TRP A 1054 33.36 -25.53 69.40
C TRP A 1054 34.02 -24.21 68.98
N ALA A 1055 33.27 -23.12 69.10
CA ALA A 1055 33.79 -21.78 68.82
C ALA A 1055 34.61 -21.25 70.01
N PRO A 1056 35.64 -20.41 69.79
CA PRO A 1056 36.41 -19.78 70.86
C PRO A 1056 35.51 -19.01 71.84
N LEU A 1057 35.70 -19.22 73.14
CA LEU A 1057 34.88 -18.61 74.20
C LEU A 1057 34.91 -17.07 74.17
N VAL A 1058 36.01 -16.48 73.72
CA VAL A 1058 36.17 -15.02 73.55
C VAL A 1058 35.22 -14.51 72.47
N ALA A 1059 35.23 -15.14 71.29
CA ALA A 1059 34.36 -14.76 70.18
C ALA A 1059 32.86 -14.86 70.53
N VAL A 1060 32.48 -15.87 71.32
CA VAL A 1060 31.10 -16.04 71.82
C VAL A 1060 30.72 -14.92 72.80
N THR A 1061 31.65 -14.50 73.66
CA THR A 1061 31.42 -13.42 74.62
C THR A 1061 31.32 -12.07 73.91
N ASP A 1062 32.18 -11.81 72.93
CA ASP A 1062 32.18 -10.56 72.15
C ASP A 1062 30.89 -10.41 71.32
N ALA A 1063 30.44 -11.50 70.69
CA ALA A 1063 29.19 -11.54 69.96
C ALA A 1063 27.99 -11.27 70.88
N GLU A 1064 27.96 -11.87 72.08
CA GLU A 1064 26.93 -11.60 73.09
C GLU A 1064 26.92 -10.11 73.50
N GLN A 1065 28.06 -9.55 73.88
CA GLN A 1065 28.16 -8.15 74.28
C GLN A 1065 27.69 -7.20 73.17
N SER A 1066 28.04 -7.50 71.92
CA SER A 1066 27.61 -6.70 70.76
C SER A 1066 26.10 -6.76 70.56
N LEU A 1067 25.47 -7.92 70.76
CA LEU A 1067 24.02 -8.11 70.62
C LEU A 1067 23.25 -7.33 71.70
N TYR A 1068 23.74 -7.34 72.93
CA TYR A 1068 23.14 -6.58 74.03
C TYR A 1068 23.31 -5.07 73.84
N ALA A 1069 24.45 -4.64 73.32
CA ALA A 1069 24.68 -3.23 72.99
C ALA A 1069 23.73 -2.76 71.88
N LEU A 1070 23.54 -3.59 70.84
CA LEU A 1070 22.62 -3.33 69.73
C LEU A 1070 21.16 -3.20 70.19
N GLU A 1071 20.69 -4.15 71.00
CA GLU A 1071 19.34 -4.10 71.58
C GLU A 1071 19.14 -2.83 72.42
N ARG A 1072 20.12 -2.49 73.28
CA ARG A 1072 20.05 -1.30 74.14
C ARG A 1072 19.99 0.00 73.34
N GLU A 1073 20.80 0.12 72.30
CA GLU A 1073 20.81 1.32 71.45
C GLU A 1073 19.49 1.46 70.69
N LEU A 1074 18.95 0.35 70.15
CA LEU A 1074 17.65 0.37 69.47
C LEU A 1074 16.50 0.67 70.44
N GLN A 1075 16.55 0.18 71.68
CA GLN A 1075 15.61 0.54 72.74
C GLN A 1075 15.68 2.03 73.10
N ALA A 1076 16.89 2.61 73.15
CA ALA A 1076 17.07 4.03 73.41
C ALA A 1076 16.45 4.89 72.29
N ILE A 1077 16.68 4.52 71.02
CA ILE A 1077 16.04 5.19 69.88
C ILE A 1077 14.52 5.04 69.94
N ARG A 1078 14.01 3.84 70.21
CA ARG A 1078 12.57 3.59 70.33
C ARG A 1078 11.92 4.39 71.47
N LYS A 1079 12.64 4.62 72.57
CA LYS A 1079 12.14 5.42 73.69
C LYS A 1079 11.99 6.89 73.29
N GLU A 1080 12.93 7.44 72.54
CA GLU A 1080 12.86 8.82 72.05
C GLU A 1080 11.79 9.01 70.96
N ILE A 1081 11.54 7.98 70.15
CA ILE A 1081 10.49 7.95 69.12
C ILE A 1081 9.14 7.66 69.78
N GLY A 1082 8.23 8.62 69.77
CA GLY A 1082 6.90 8.50 70.37
C GLY A 1082 6.76 9.00 71.82
N GLU A 1083 7.86 9.34 72.52
CA GLU A 1083 7.77 10.12 73.78
C GLU A 1083 7.35 11.57 73.52
N SER A 1084 7.52 12.06 72.28
CA SER A 1084 7.35 13.47 71.95
C SER A 1084 5.91 13.94 71.81
N LEU A 1085 4.90 13.11 71.48
CA LEU A 1085 3.51 13.61 71.30
C LEU A 1085 2.44 12.50 71.22
N SER A 1086 2.27 11.73 72.30
CA SER A 1086 1.01 11.01 72.49
C SER A 1086 -0.09 12.04 72.81
N LYS A 1087 -0.91 12.40 71.81
CA LYS A 1087 -2.12 13.23 71.99
C LYS A 1087 -2.99 12.67 73.12
N GLU A 1088 -2.96 11.35 73.33
CA GLU A 1088 -3.65 10.69 74.44
C GLU A 1088 -3.01 10.96 75.80
N GLN A 1089 -1.68 10.92 75.94
CA GLN A 1089 -1.00 11.33 77.16
C GLN A 1089 -1.15 12.83 77.40
N PHE A 1090 -1.09 13.66 76.37
CA PHE A 1090 -1.31 15.11 76.51
C PHE A 1090 -2.76 15.43 76.86
N ILE A 1091 -3.75 14.78 76.23
CA ILE A 1091 -5.17 14.88 76.62
C ILE A 1091 -5.37 14.34 78.04
N LYS A 1092 -4.71 13.25 78.42
CA LYS A 1092 -4.77 12.69 79.78
C LYS A 1092 -4.14 13.65 80.80
N ASN A 1093 -3.04 14.29 80.45
CA ASN A 1093 -2.35 15.29 81.27
C ASN A 1093 -3.15 16.59 81.36
N LEU A 1094 -3.76 17.06 80.26
CA LEU A 1094 -4.64 18.22 80.24
C LEU A 1094 -5.95 17.96 81.00
N ARG A 1095 -6.53 16.76 80.88
CA ARG A 1095 -7.67 16.34 81.69
C ARG A 1095 -7.30 16.35 83.16
N LYS A 1096 -6.15 15.75 83.50
CA LYS A 1096 -5.63 15.77 84.87
C LYS A 1096 -5.40 17.19 85.37
N LEU A 1097 -4.80 18.06 84.56
CA LEU A 1097 -4.53 19.46 84.92
C LEU A 1097 -5.82 20.27 85.06
N ARG A 1098 -6.83 20.04 84.21
CA ARG A 1098 -8.17 20.63 84.32
C ARG A 1098 -8.87 20.14 85.58
N ASP A 1099 -8.80 18.85 85.87
CA ASP A 1099 -9.41 18.27 87.06
C ASP A 1099 -8.70 18.76 88.33
N ASP A 1100 -7.38 18.95 88.28
CA ASP A 1100 -6.58 19.59 89.33
C ASP A 1100 -6.93 21.07 89.47
N GLN A 1101 -7.13 21.81 88.37
CA GLN A 1101 -7.58 23.20 88.40
C GLN A 1101 -8.98 23.33 88.99
N LEU A 1102 -9.93 22.47 88.60
CA LEU A 1102 -11.28 22.45 89.16
C LEU A 1102 -11.27 22.10 90.65
N ARG A 1103 -10.36 21.21 91.07
CA ARG A 1103 -10.15 20.89 92.48
C ARG A 1103 -9.57 22.09 93.23
N VAL A 1104 -8.53 22.72 92.69
CA VAL A 1104 -7.91 23.92 93.26
C VAL A 1104 -8.91 25.08 93.31
N GLU A 1105 -9.75 25.25 92.30
CA GLU A 1105 -10.81 26.26 92.27
C GLU A 1105 -11.86 25.99 93.36
N LYS A 1106 -12.31 24.74 93.52
CA LYS A 1106 -13.19 24.36 94.64
C LYS A 1106 -12.53 24.56 96.00
N ASP A 1107 -11.25 24.24 96.13
CA ASP A 1107 -10.49 24.42 97.37
C ASP A 1107 -10.30 25.91 97.69
N ILE A 1108 -10.04 26.75 96.67
CA ILE A 1108 -9.98 28.22 96.79
C ILE A 1108 -11.36 28.77 97.15
N GLU A 1109 -12.44 28.30 96.53
CA GLU A 1109 -13.80 28.75 96.83
C GLU A 1109 -14.21 28.35 98.26
N ALA A 1110 -13.83 27.14 98.70
CA ALA A 1110 -14.01 26.68 100.07
C ALA A 1110 -13.19 27.52 101.07
N MET A 1111 -11.92 27.79 100.78
CA MET A 1111 -11.07 28.68 101.58
C MET A 1111 -11.61 30.11 101.61
N LYS A 1112 -12.14 30.62 100.50
CA LYS A 1112 -12.74 31.96 100.43
C LYS A 1112 -14.02 32.04 101.27
N ARG A 1113 -14.91 31.05 101.18
CA ARG A 1113 -16.10 30.97 102.06
C ARG A 1113 -15.71 30.87 103.52
N GLN A 1114 -14.71 30.07 103.85
CA GLN A 1114 -14.21 29.95 105.23
C GLN A 1114 -13.63 31.28 105.71
N PHE A 1115 -12.84 31.96 104.87
CA PHE A 1115 -12.28 33.27 105.18
C PHE A 1115 -13.35 34.36 105.33
N GLU A 1116 -14.39 34.38 104.50
CA GLU A 1116 -15.54 35.28 104.61
C GLU A 1116 -16.32 35.05 105.93
N VAL A 1117 -16.53 33.79 106.31
CA VAL A 1117 -17.13 33.43 107.60
C VAL A 1117 -16.24 33.85 108.77
N GLU A 1118 -14.91 33.69 108.66
CA GLU A 1118 -13.97 34.10 109.72
C GLU A 1118 -13.83 35.62 109.84
N GLN A 1119 -13.91 36.38 108.74
CA GLN A 1119 -13.92 37.85 108.77
C GLN A 1119 -15.23 38.42 109.32
N GLY A 1120 -16.36 37.75 109.13
CA GLY A 1120 -17.67 38.15 109.65
C GLY A 1120 -17.96 37.70 111.10
N ALA A 1121 -17.09 36.89 111.70
CA ALA A 1121 -17.28 36.37 113.04
C ALA A 1121 -17.03 37.43 114.12
N LYS A 1122 -18.03 37.67 114.97
CA LYS A 1122 -18.02 38.69 116.04
C LYS A 1122 -17.37 38.21 117.36
N THR A 1123 -16.88 36.98 117.41
CA THR A 1123 -16.29 36.36 118.60
C THR A 1123 -14.82 36.04 118.37
N ALA A 1124 -13.99 36.27 119.38
CA ALA A 1124 -12.56 35.95 119.32
C ALA A 1124 -12.37 34.42 119.25
N LYS A 1125 -11.43 33.96 118.43
CA LYS A 1125 -11.09 32.53 118.31
C LYS A 1125 -9.75 32.28 119.00
N VAL A 1126 -9.77 31.39 119.98
CA VAL A 1126 -8.54 30.83 120.57
C VAL A 1126 -8.17 29.60 119.76
N SER A 1127 -6.91 29.49 119.34
CA SER A 1127 -6.44 28.32 118.60
C SER A 1127 -6.21 27.12 119.52
N PRO A 1128 -6.52 25.89 119.07
CA PRO A 1128 -6.19 24.68 119.81
C PRO A 1128 -4.68 24.50 119.87
N VAL A 1129 -4.20 24.07 121.04
CA VAL A 1129 -2.79 23.70 121.28
C VAL A 1129 -2.73 22.20 121.43
N GLY A 1130 -1.79 21.55 120.76
CA GLY A 1130 -1.59 20.10 120.84
C GLY A 1130 -1.30 19.62 122.28
N ALA A 1131 -1.33 18.30 122.50
CA ALA A 1131 -1.12 17.73 123.83
C ALA A 1131 0.25 18.09 124.42
N ILE A 1132 0.30 18.48 125.70
CA ILE A 1132 1.51 18.96 126.37
C ILE A 1132 1.91 17.98 127.47
N ALA A 1133 3.16 17.50 127.43
CA ALA A 1133 3.73 16.67 128.49
C ALA A 1133 4.49 17.51 129.53
N LEU A 1134 4.30 17.21 130.81
CA LEU A 1134 4.97 17.82 131.97
C LEU A 1134 5.51 16.73 132.90
N THR A 1135 6.63 17.00 133.58
CA THR A 1135 7.12 16.15 134.68
C THR A 1135 6.57 16.61 136.04
N LYS A 1136 6.55 15.73 137.05
CA LYS A 1136 6.04 16.06 138.40
C LYS A 1136 6.66 17.33 138.97
N GLY A 1137 5.84 18.31 139.36
CA GLY A 1137 6.29 19.58 139.94
C GLY A 1137 6.77 20.64 138.93
N GLU A 1138 6.86 20.30 137.63
CA GLU A 1138 7.30 21.21 136.58
C GLU A 1138 6.24 22.28 136.29
N THR A 1139 6.71 23.51 136.07
CA THR A 1139 5.86 24.63 135.64
C THR A 1139 6.23 24.98 134.20
N LYS A 1140 5.25 25.03 133.30
CA LYS A 1140 5.46 25.36 131.89
C LYS A 1140 4.48 26.41 131.43
N LYS A 1141 4.97 27.35 130.61
CA LYS A 1141 4.15 28.35 129.94
C LYS A 1141 3.51 27.74 128.71
N ILE A 1142 2.19 27.75 128.66
CA ILE A 1142 1.41 27.37 127.49
C ILE A 1142 1.08 28.63 126.73
N GLN A 1143 1.41 28.67 125.44
CA GLN A 1143 1.09 29.77 124.55
C GLN A 1143 -0.09 29.40 123.65
N HIS A 1144 -1.11 30.24 123.62
CA HIS A 1144 -2.21 30.14 122.66
C HIS A 1144 -2.14 31.29 121.68
N ALA A 1145 -2.45 31.01 120.41
CA ALA A 1145 -2.73 32.07 119.45
C ALA A 1145 -4.18 32.55 119.62
N ILE A 1146 -4.39 33.87 119.59
CA ILE A 1146 -5.71 34.49 119.57
C ILE A 1146 -5.88 35.24 118.26
N ALA A 1147 -7.02 35.01 117.62
CA ALA A 1147 -7.55 35.90 116.59
C ALA A 1147 -8.70 36.72 117.18
N TRP A 1148 -8.44 38.02 117.41
CA TRP A 1148 -9.43 38.95 117.96
C TRP A 1148 -10.64 39.20 117.04
N ARG A 1149 -10.51 38.95 115.73
CA ARG A 1149 -11.59 39.11 114.73
C ARG A 1149 -12.30 40.47 114.88
N GLN A 1150 -13.61 40.57 114.57
CA GLN A 1150 -14.39 41.80 114.78
C GLN A 1150 -14.97 41.89 116.20
N TYR A 1151 -14.20 41.49 117.22
CA TYR A 1151 -14.64 41.59 118.62
C TYR A 1151 -14.74 43.07 119.02
N LYS A 1152 -15.88 43.46 119.60
CA LYS A 1152 -16.23 44.87 119.85
C LYS A 1152 -15.69 45.43 121.16
N GLU A 1153 -15.26 44.57 122.08
CA GLU A 1153 -14.80 44.97 123.42
C GLU A 1153 -13.26 44.90 123.47
N ASP A 1154 -12.62 45.86 124.14
CA ASP A 1154 -11.16 45.94 124.22
C ASP A 1154 -10.55 44.89 125.17
N GLU A 1155 -11.38 44.28 126.04
CA GLU A 1155 -11.00 43.29 127.03
C GLU A 1155 -11.73 41.96 126.79
N LEU A 1156 -10.98 40.85 126.76
CA LEU A 1156 -11.52 39.50 126.70
C LEU A 1156 -11.14 38.75 127.99
N ILE A 1157 -12.15 38.38 128.77
CA ILE A 1157 -11.96 37.57 129.98
C ILE A 1157 -11.89 36.10 129.58
N VAL A 1158 -10.78 35.43 129.90
CA VAL A 1158 -10.60 33.98 129.70
C VAL A 1158 -10.61 33.29 131.05
N LYS A 1159 -11.54 32.34 131.23
CA LYS A 1159 -11.63 31.47 132.41
C LYS A 1159 -10.93 30.15 132.11
N LEU A 1160 -10.03 29.74 132.99
CA LEU A 1160 -9.33 28.46 132.88
C LEU A 1160 -9.80 27.54 133.99
N THR A 1161 -10.34 26.39 133.60
CA THR A 1161 -10.75 25.35 134.54
C THR A 1161 -9.93 24.09 134.29
N SER A 1162 -9.18 23.66 135.30
CA SER A 1162 -8.54 22.34 135.31
C SER A 1162 -9.55 21.28 135.74
N SER A 1163 -9.49 20.09 135.12
CA SER A 1163 -10.30 18.94 135.48
C SER A 1163 -10.00 18.37 136.87
N ASP A 1164 -8.81 18.64 137.43
CA ASP A 1164 -8.38 18.16 138.75
C ASP A 1164 -7.51 19.24 139.46
N PRO A 1165 -7.67 19.47 140.78
CA PRO A 1165 -6.80 20.35 141.57
C PRO A 1165 -5.30 19.96 141.58
N ALA A 1166 -4.94 18.76 141.11
CA ALA A 1166 -3.55 18.35 140.93
C ALA A 1166 -2.79 19.17 139.86
N VAL A 1167 -3.47 19.85 138.94
CA VAL A 1167 -2.86 20.76 137.97
C VAL A 1167 -3.33 22.18 138.27
N VAL A 1168 -2.40 23.06 138.66
CA VAL A 1168 -2.71 24.43 139.07
C VAL A 1168 -2.62 25.35 137.85
N VAL A 1169 -3.71 26.07 137.59
CA VAL A 1169 -3.84 27.07 136.53
C VAL A 1169 -4.42 28.37 137.11
N PRO A 1170 -4.09 29.55 136.56
CA PRO A 1170 -4.71 30.81 136.98
C PRO A 1170 -6.21 30.82 136.64
N ALA A 1171 -7.07 31.10 137.62
CA ALA A 1171 -8.53 30.96 137.47
C ALA A 1171 -9.16 31.89 136.41
N GLN A 1172 -8.59 33.09 136.24
CA GLN A 1172 -9.06 34.09 135.30
C GLN A 1172 -7.88 34.90 134.75
N LEU A 1173 -7.90 35.15 133.44
CA LEU A 1173 -6.98 36.04 132.74
C LEU A 1173 -7.76 37.08 131.98
N THR A 1174 -7.36 38.34 132.13
CA THR A 1174 -7.91 39.46 131.35
C THR A 1174 -6.94 39.73 130.22
N LEU A 1175 -7.38 39.51 128.99
CA LEU A 1175 -6.59 39.75 127.79
C LEU A 1175 -7.00 41.09 127.21
N THR A 1176 -6.02 41.87 126.76
CA THR A 1176 -6.26 43.17 126.10
C THR A 1176 -5.70 43.12 124.68
N TYR A 1177 -6.37 43.78 123.74
CA TYR A 1177 -5.92 43.78 122.34
C TYR A 1177 -4.48 44.29 122.19
N GLU A 1178 -4.11 45.36 122.89
CA GLU A 1178 -2.78 45.98 122.81
C GLU A 1178 -1.65 45.05 123.28
N ASN A 1179 -1.86 44.33 124.39
CA ASN A 1179 -0.82 43.48 124.98
C ASN A 1179 -0.81 42.05 124.42
N ASN A 1180 -1.94 41.58 123.87
CA ASN A 1180 -2.12 40.18 123.47
C ASN A 1180 -2.61 40.05 122.02
N GLN A 1181 -2.05 40.86 121.10
CA GLN A 1181 -2.48 40.96 119.70
C GLN A 1181 -2.61 39.62 118.95
N PHE A 1182 -1.65 38.72 119.10
CA PHE A 1182 -1.63 37.45 118.36
C PHE A 1182 -1.53 36.22 119.26
N ARG A 1183 -1.14 36.42 120.52
CA ARG A 1183 -0.88 35.33 121.47
C ARG A 1183 -1.03 35.77 122.91
N PHE A 1184 -1.37 34.83 123.76
CA PHE A 1184 -1.32 34.98 125.21
C PHE A 1184 -0.77 33.70 125.85
N GLU A 1185 -0.23 33.85 127.04
CA GLU A 1185 0.46 32.77 127.73
C GLU A 1185 -0.03 32.68 129.17
N TYR A 1186 -0.10 31.45 129.68
CA TYR A 1186 -0.37 31.21 131.09
C TYR A 1186 0.48 30.05 131.60
N GLU A 1187 0.79 30.09 132.89
CA GLU A 1187 1.60 29.07 133.53
C GLU A 1187 0.71 27.93 134.02
N VAL A 1188 1.15 26.71 133.70
CA VAL A 1188 0.55 25.47 134.20
C VAL A 1188 1.58 24.75 135.05
N LYS A 1189 1.21 24.47 136.30
CA LYS A 1189 2.06 23.74 137.24
C LYS A 1189 1.50 22.35 137.47
N ALA A 1190 2.31 21.34 137.16
CA ALA A 1190 1.97 19.94 137.41
C ALA A 1190 2.16 19.58 138.89
N GLY A 1191 1.17 18.93 139.50
CA GLY A 1191 1.26 18.36 140.84
C GLY A 1191 2.02 17.03 140.88
N SER A 1192 1.88 16.31 142.00
CA SER A 1192 2.62 15.05 142.24
C SER A 1192 1.96 13.78 141.67
N LYS A 1193 0.76 13.87 141.09
CA LYS A 1193 0.00 12.74 140.55
C LYS A 1193 0.17 12.60 139.03
N GLU A 1194 0.64 11.44 138.58
CA GLU A 1194 0.73 11.06 137.16
C GLU A 1194 -0.67 10.84 136.58
N GLY A 1195 -0.90 11.31 135.34
CA GLY A 1195 -2.22 11.21 134.70
C GLY A 1195 -2.41 12.16 133.53
N THR A 1196 -3.49 11.96 132.77
CA THR A 1196 -3.91 12.87 131.70
C THR A 1196 -5.02 13.77 132.21
N TYR A 1197 -4.76 15.07 132.23
CA TYR A 1197 -5.68 16.10 132.73
C TYR A 1197 -6.12 16.99 131.57
N LYS A 1198 -7.31 17.58 131.69
CA LYS A 1198 -7.85 18.51 130.70
C LYS A 1198 -7.94 19.90 131.30
N ILE A 1199 -7.38 20.88 130.60
CA ILE A 1199 -7.57 22.29 130.90
C ILE A 1199 -8.55 22.82 129.86
N THR A 1200 -9.68 23.33 130.33
CA THR A 1200 -10.67 23.98 129.46
C THR A 1200 -10.44 25.48 129.52
N VAL A 1201 -10.04 26.05 128.39
CA VAL A 1201 -9.84 27.50 128.20
C VAL A 1201 -11.15 28.05 127.64
N THR A 1202 -11.94 28.71 128.50
CA THR A 1202 -13.25 29.27 128.11
C THR A 1202 -13.13 30.78 127.96
N PRO A 1203 -13.12 31.33 126.73
CA PRO A 1203 -13.20 32.78 126.53
C PRO A 1203 -14.62 33.29 126.85
N GLY A 1204 -14.74 34.53 127.33
CA GLY A 1204 -16.03 35.19 127.62
C GLY A 1204 -16.93 35.31 126.39
N ALA A 1205 -16.34 35.30 125.20
CA ALA A 1205 -17.03 35.27 123.91
C ALA A 1205 -16.24 34.42 122.89
N GLY A 1206 -16.67 33.17 122.68
CA GLY A 1206 -16.02 32.22 121.77
C GLY A 1206 -16.28 30.77 122.20
N GLU A 1207 -15.84 29.82 121.39
CA GLU A 1207 -15.91 28.39 121.76
C GLU A 1207 -14.80 28.03 122.74
N PRO A 1208 -15.07 27.16 123.74
CA PRO A 1208 -14.05 26.70 124.67
C PRO A 1208 -13.05 25.79 123.96
N VAL A 1209 -11.78 25.93 124.32
CA VAL A 1209 -10.68 25.11 123.77
C VAL A 1209 -10.18 24.17 124.86
N GLU A 1210 -10.18 22.87 124.56
CA GLU A 1210 -9.60 21.86 125.45
C GLU A 1210 -8.11 21.69 125.16
N VAL A 1211 -7.28 21.79 126.19
CA VAL A 1211 -5.86 21.45 126.16
C VAL A 1211 -5.64 20.19 126.99
N THR A 1212 -5.08 19.17 126.37
CA THR A 1212 -4.71 17.93 127.07
C THR A 1212 -3.32 18.07 127.66
N VAL A 1213 -3.20 17.88 128.97
CA VAL A 1213 -1.94 17.90 129.71
C VAL A 1213 -1.64 16.51 130.25
N ILE A 1214 -0.51 15.94 129.87
CA ILE A 1214 -0.06 14.62 130.31
C ILE A 1214 1.06 14.83 131.35
N VAL A 1215 0.78 14.54 132.62
CA VAL A 1215 1.80 14.55 133.67
C VAL A 1215 2.44 13.18 133.71
N LYS A 1216 3.71 13.11 133.31
CA LYS A 1216 4.55 11.91 133.32
C LYS A 1216 5.29 11.75 134.63
#